data_AF-G2GXI0-F1
#
_entry.id   AF-G2GXI0-F1
#
_cell.length_a   1.000
_cell.length_b   1.000
_cell.length_c   1.000
_cell.angle_alpha   90.00
_cell.angle_beta   90.00
_cell.angle_gamma   90.00
#
_symmetry.space_group_name_H-M   'P 1'
#
loop_
_entity.id
_entity.type
_entity.pdbx_description
1 polymer ?
#
loop_
_entity_poly.entity_id
_entity_poly.type
_entity_poly.pdbx_seq_one_letter_code
_entity_poly.pdbx_strand_id
1 'polypeptide(L)'
;MTERNSHESSGIENNNQRHDYNEIKKAQTHYQEQLNSIQNSLEEWELLKEINQKIHRYIEKYPLVGSDEVEHLRSEEIKQLLAQNQQRNRELAIMPELRREIPKKIHFVWLGKLGTIQQEYIRAWNEINKGENYTITIWYDKDALLVHELNKRIKAFAKKINQLNFTPDAYANAVIVIQNQAYQKITEALERGLTFDQASINFIRDYLKGDEQELRNIKKQNQASFDDFILNERKAGRHYTLKNVKSLFDIDPHNPNPVQDREIQIQQKNYQLELALRQNMAAASDMLRLKVLEQQGGGYFDADLLPAFKADLWENLEIPAALSKSDLNDTDFNLAKTQLVLEHLSEFFPHRKMLFDSNKYQDYAKSFAAKGSAHKKLIDDMRIFLRGKRNTLSDFFQPLQPIKLHPDGILVAKNRDVFINNNAIFSYPNSGSIKLLQQQIGNNYRFLRDHDLVFVDNTDVINDRINNYTDKITLALWNDPKASTRINGEIGNMLFRKDGVVPGSQATIFISGPEMFERRIKRYSEQMFGQQRNPLSSSAEASFFISGLFSDFNNFTEEDMVSSWIQETEASSQTLLIKRSDQLKEWSALDIQNKPHQGNANQEKLYNDIRHHFDTLFLENTDKKILKNIFSLQLKIQSYINNYPKFPSVAALKELQKKIHNIVFPDADFKLNQQRSIIIISKIDPEQAARIYMSIHDHNKYGKAEPNINALIFSDPYLQPFKGFTGEENDIFQGKQGDFNAKFHIPLGNKFTVFKANLLAAQAQNVLNNVYLDEKKIAHIGYSYNELTALKGNEHVGIIIYTIILAIQEKRDSNFIGQTDLLMLKNFANQRYLQDMQRERLADINQIGKSDPNTEIAEWDKHYSGQTGEQLQQRLLDKNLNINSWLDVLLENRKGLLISENNYGLDFVTRHLIGLKSKGITTIGLGVLNAKFAQPLIDDYLRTGNLSGELAVMVETNGLGKLFESAFAKKMKIIALGVDSRRKGIEEDDYENIYRIDKTNQGVVEAFNQPGGKFVAILSSEFLQSQPGIEGPLSGITHRLGLPALTANESGFTWLADNIYQRKAYQPLSLNSIEQSASFPHFSVTADPGYQNILSTLDELHARVSNSGKINTACQLHQEIQQYIQRNPDSELNSRLITLKKQIAALFPSVELPFSPGRGQKRKMPSAIFDSHGSREGNT
;
A
#
# COMPACT_ATOMS: atom_id res chain seq x y z
N MET A 1 45.49 33.42 30.92
CA MET A 1 44.37 33.18 31.87
C MET A 1 43.44 32.06 31.41
N THR A 2 43.28 31.80 30.12
CA THR A 2 42.37 30.78 29.57
C THR A 2 42.75 29.31 29.83
N GLU A 3 44.02 29.00 30.13
CA GLU A 3 44.49 27.62 30.30
C GLU A 3 44.24 26.99 31.70
N ARG A 4 43.75 27.75 32.69
CA ARG A 4 43.40 27.17 34.00
C ARG A 4 42.02 26.51 34.02
N ASN A 5 41.06 27.08 33.27
CA ASN A 5 39.66 26.64 33.31
C ASN A 5 39.46 25.24 32.68
N SER A 6 40.34 24.81 31.77
CA SER A 6 40.26 23.48 31.14
C SER A 6 40.63 22.34 32.10
N HIS A 7 41.66 22.51 32.92
CA HIS A 7 42.05 21.52 33.92
C HIS A 7 41.09 21.45 35.11
N GLU A 8 40.44 22.55 35.48
CA GLU A 8 39.36 22.53 36.48
C GLU A 8 38.15 21.73 35.97
N SER A 9 37.75 21.90 34.71
CA SER A 9 36.62 21.15 34.13
C SER A 9 36.83 19.63 34.16
N SER A 10 37.99 19.15 33.67
CA SER A 10 38.28 17.70 33.66
C SER A 10 38.43 17.11 35.08
N GLY A 11 38.91 17.91 36.03
CA GLY A 11 38.97 17.52 37.44
C GLY A 11 37.60 17.42 38.11
N ILE A 12 36.63 18.23 37.68
CA ILE A 12 35.26 18.21 38.18
C ILE A 12 34.49 17.01 37.61
N GLU A 13 34.64 16.69 36.32
CA GLU A 13 33.95 15.55 35.69
C GLU A 13 34.35 14.20 36.29
N ASN A 14 35.65 13.95 36.48
CA ASN A 14 36.12 12.67 37.06
C ASN A 14 35.67 12.51 38.54
N ASN A 15 35.60 13.61 39.30
CA ASN A 15 35.05 13.60 40.67
C ASN A 15 33.54 13.31 40.69
N ASN A 16 32.76 13.89 39.75
CA ASN A 16 31.32 13.62 39.63
C ASN A 16 31.05 12.15 39.28
N GLN A 17 31.82 11.57 38.33
CA GLN A 17 31.69 10.16 37.98
C GLN A 17 32.02 9.24 39.16
N ARG A 18 33.07 9.57 39.93
CA ARG A 18 33.42 8.84 41.15
C ARG A 18 32.34 8.96 42.23
N HIS A 19 31.68 10.11 42.36
CA HIS A 19 30.56 10.29 43.29
C HIS A 19 29.34 9.43 42.89
N ASP A 20 28.89 9.52 41.64
CA ASP A 20 27.75 8.75 41.14
C ASP A 20 28.00 7.22 41.25
N TYR A 21 29.22 6.77 40.97
CA TYR A 21 29.66 5.38 41.19
C TYR A 21 29.59 4.97 42.67
N ASN A 22 30.09 5.81 43.58
CA ASN A 22 30.08 5.53 45.01
C ASN A 22 28.65 5.43 45.57
N GLU A 23 27.70 6.26 45.11
CA GLU A 23 26.29 6.17 45.52
C GLU A 23 25.58 4.91 44.99
N ILE A 24 26.02 4.34 43.86
CA ILE A 24 25.59 3.00 43.41
C ILE A 24 26.13 1.92 44.36
N LYS A 25 27.43 1.94 44.66
CA LYS A 25 28.06 0.95 45.56
C LYS A 25 27.45 0.98 46.96
N LYS A 26 27.20 2.17 47.50
CA LYS A 26 26.53 2.40 48.80
C LYS A 26 25.11 1.85 48.83
N ALA A 27 24.31 2.06 47.78
CA ALA A 27 22.98 1.49 47.66
C ALA A 27 23.02 -0.05 47.58
N GLN A 28 24.00 -0.61 46.85
CA GLN A 28 24.21 -2.06 46.80
C GLN A 28 24.63 -2.65 48.15
N THR A 29 25.52 -2.00 48.91
CA THR A 29 25.88 -2.43 50.26
C THR A 29 24.66 -2.42 51.18
N HIS A 30 23.85 -1.36 51.16
CA HIS A 30 22.62 -1.29 51.96
C HIS A 30 21.64 -2.43 51.61
N TYR A 31 21.44 -2.73 50.32
CA TYR A 31 20.65 -3.88 49.89
C TYR A 31 21.23 -5.21 50.41
N GLN A 32 22.55 -5.41 50.36
CA GLN A 32 23.20 -6.61 50.90
C GLN A 32 23.08 -6.75 52.42
N GLU A 33 23.09 -5.64 53.16
CA GLU A 33 22.84 -5.62 54.62
C GLU A 33 21.40 -6.01 54.97
N GLN A 34 20.42 -5.58 54.17
CA GLN A 34 19.00 -5.85 54.42
C GLN A 34 18.50 -7.18 53.84
N LEU A 35 19.17 -7.77 52.83
CA LEU A 35 18.66 -8.89 52.03
C LEU A 35 18.01 -10.02 52.86
N ASN A 36 18.60 -10.41 53.98
CA ASN A 36 18.09 -11.49 54.83
C ASN A 36 16.74 -11.21 55.51
N SER A 37 16.37 -9.94 55.74
CA SER A 37 15.05 -9.56 56.30
C SER A 37 14.00 -9.25 55.24
N ILE A 38 14.42 -8.85 54.04
CA ILE A 38 13.53 -8.40 52.95
C ILE A 38 13.39 -9.39 51.79
N GLN A 39 14.02 -10.57 51.85
CA GLN A 39 14.05 -11.52 50.73
C GLN A 39 12.64 -11.94 50.27
N ASN A 40 12.43 -11.95 48.94
CA ASN A 40 11.17 -12.27 48.27
C ASN A 40 10.03 -11.33 48.68
N SER A 41 10.33 -10.03 48.87
CA SER A 41 9.35 -9.00 49.25
C SER A 41 9.32 -7.81 48.27
N LEU A 42 8.34 -6.93 48.46
CA LEU A 42 8.26 -5.65 47.74
C LEU A 42 9.37 -4.66 48.17
N GLU A 43 9.97 -4.83 49.34
CA GLU A 43 11.03 -3.96 49.85
C GLU A 43 12.37 -4.28 49.17
N GLU A 44 12.63 -5.57 48.90
CA GLU A 44 13.70 -6.00 48.00
C GLU A 44 13.52 -5.44 46.58
N TRP A 45 12.29 -5.50 46.04
CA TRP A 45 11.96 -4.94 44.73
C TRP A 45 12.30 -3.45 44.61
N GLU A 46 11.88 -2.63 45.58
CA GLU A 46 12.11 -1.17 45.53
C GLU A 46 13.60 -0.81 45.66
N LEU A 47 14.38 -1.52 46.48
CA LEU A 47 15.84 -1.30 46.56
C LEU A 47 16.54 -1.66 45.24
N LEU A 48 16.25 -2.82 44.66
CA LEU A 48 16.83 -3.24 43.37
C LEU A 48 16.44 -2.30 42.22
N LYS A 49 15.21 -1.77 42.25
CA LYS A 49 14.70 -0.73 41.36
C LYS A 49 15.45 0.60 41.54
N GLU A 50 15.71 1.07 42.76
CA GLU A 50 16.52 2.28 42.99
C GLU A 50 17.93 2.09 42.43
N ILE A 51 18.58 0.96 42.73
CA ILE A 51 19.96 0.66 42.28
C ILE A 51 20.03 0.62 40.75
N ASN A 52 19.09 -0.07 40.08
CA ASN A 52 18.99 -0.07 38.62
C ASN A 52 18.77 1.35 38.06
N GLN A 53 17.93 2.17 38.69
CA GLN A 53 17.74 3.57 38.27
C GLN A 53 19.00 4.42 38.45
N LYS A 54 19.83 4.17 39.47
CA LYS A 54 21.15 4.84 39.60
C LYS A 54 22.11 4.37 38.51
N ILE A 55 22.17 3.07 38.24
CA ILE A 55 23.03 2.49 37.21
C ILE A 55 22.68 3.03 35.81
N HIS A 56 21.40 3.05 35.42
CA HIS A 56 21.01 3.60 34.11
C HIS A 56 21.33 5.09 34.00
N ARG A 57 21.15 5.89 35.07
CA ARG A 57 21.59 7.30 35.10
C ARG A 57 23.10 7.44 34.95
N TYR A 58 23.90 6.55 35.56
CA TYR A 58 25.34 6.53 35.39
C TYR A 58 25.74 6.17 33.96
N ILE A 59 25.12 5.16 33.34
CA ILE A 59 25.41 4.75 31.95
C ILE A 59 24.97 5.81 30.92
N GLU A 60 23.82 6.47 31.12
CA GLU A 60 23.34 7.56 30.26
C GLU A 60 24.19 8.85 30.40
N LYS A 61 24.83 9.07 31.56
CA LYS A 61 25.69 10.23 31.84
C LYS A 61 27.16 10.00 31.49
N TYR A 62 27.65 8.77 31.63
CA TYR A 62 29.02 8.35 31.35
C TYR A 62 29.00 7.12 30.44
N PRO A 63 28.98 7.33 29.09
CA PRO A 63 29.07 6.23 28.14
C PRO A 63 30.29 5.34 28.41
N LEU A 64 30.12 4.03 28.32
CA LEU A 64 31.09 3.03 28.80
C LEU A 64 32.29 2.84 27.83
N VAL A 65 33.01 3.93 27.56
CA VAL A 65 34.15 4.05 26.64
C VAL A 65 35.32 4.74 27.36
N GLY A 66 35.75 4.17 28.48
CA GLY A 66 36.92 4.66 29.22
C GLY A 66 38.22 4.36 28.50
N SER A 67 39.15 5.32 28.47
CA SER A 67 40.48 5.14 27.87
C SER A 67 41.53 4.63 28.86
N ASP A 68 41.27 4.75 30.16
CA ASP A 68 42.16 4.28 31.24
C ASP A 68 41.60 3.02 31.95
N GLU A 69 42.53 2.18 32.42
CA GLU A 69 42.27 0.86 33.04
C GLU A 69 41.29 0.94 34.23
N VAL A 70 41.38 1.99 35.05
CA VAL A 70 40.51 2.21 36.22
C VAL A 70 39.06 2.48 35.82
N GLU A 71 38.84 3.15 34.69
CA GLU A 71 37.49 3.42 34.18
C GLU A 71 36.89 2.15 33.57
N HIS A 72 37.69 1.38 32.83
CA HIS A 72 37.30 0.07 32.32
C HIS A 72 36.86 -0.89 33.44
N LEU A 73 37.63 -0.97 34.54
CA LEU A 73 37.28 -1.81 35.70
C LEU A 73 35.95 -1.39 36.35
N ARG A 74 35.72 -0.08 36.57
CA ARG A 74 34.43 0.43 37.06
C ARG A 74 33.28 0.13 36.10
N SER A 75 33.51 0.24 34.78
CA SER A 75 32.52 -0.08 33.76
C SER A 75 32.10 -1.55 33.78
N GLU A 76 33.05 -2.49 33.97
CA GLU A 76 32.72 -3.91 34.10
C GLU A 76 32.00 -4.23 35.42
N GLU A 77 32.40 -3.65 36.56
CA GLU A 77 31.65 -3.81 37.82
C GLU A 77 30.19 -3.36 37.69
N ILE A 78 29.94 -2.22 37.03
CA ILE A 78 28.59 -1.69 36.81
C ILE A 78 27.77 -2.59 35.86
N LYS A 79 28.38 -3.16 34.80
CA LYS A 79 27.72 -4.14 33.92
C LYS A 79 27.34 -5.43 34.68
N GLN A 80 28.24 -5.96 35.49
CA GLN A 80 27.99 -7.17 36.29
C GLN A 80 26.88 -6.95 37.31
N LEU A 81 26.92 -5.83 38.04
CA LEU A 81 25.91 -5.46 39.01
C LEU A 81 24.52 -5.29 38.35
N LEU A 82 24.46 -4.63 37.19
CA LEU A 82 23.21 -4.52 36.44
C LEU A 82 22.65 -5.88 36.05
N ALA A 83 23.49 -6.80 35.55
CA ALA A 83 23.06 -8.14 35.16
C ALA A 83 22.54 -8.97 36.35
N GLN A 84 23.15 -8.85 37.53
CA GLN A 84 22.70 -9.48 38.77
C GLN A 84 21.34 -8.94 39.23
N ASN A 85 21.19 -7.61 39.29
CA ASN A 85 19.94 -6.98 39.73
C ASN A 85 18.80 -7.20 38.73
N GLN A 86 19.10 -7.20 37.43
CA GLN A 86 18.13 -7.59 36.39
C GLN A 86 17.70 -9.07 36.50
N GLN A 87 18.60 -9.99 36.88
CA GLN A 87 18.22 -11.37 37.17
C GLN A 87 17.28 -11.44 38.39
N ARG A 88 17.63 -10.78 39.48
CA ARG A 88 16.82 -10.82 40.71
C ARG A 88 15.44 -10.20 40.51
N ASN A 89 15.34 -9.11 39.75
CA ASN A 89 14.05 -8.54 39.35
C ASN A 89 13.19 -9.49 38.52
N ARG A 90 13.77 -10.30 37.61
CA ARG A 90 13.03 -11.30 36.84
C ARG A 90 12.40 -12.38 37.74
N GLU A 91 13.12 -12.78 38.79
CA GLU A 91 12.61 -13.73 39.79
C GLU A 91 11.46 -13.14 40.61
N LEU A 92 11.60 -11.90 41.09
CA LEU A 92 10.58 -11.22 41.89
C LEU A 92 9.30 -10.95 41.08
N ALA A 93 9.42 -10.48 39.84
CA ALA A 93 8.27 -10.10 39.01
C ALA A 93 7.32 -11.27 38.67
N ILE A 94 7.79 -12.52 38.75
CA ILE A 94 6.96 -13.71 38.53
C ILE A 94 6.30 -14.27 39.81
N MET A 95 6.73 -13.87 41.00
CA MET A 95 6.20 -14.36 42.29
C MET A 95 4.72 -14.01 42.46
N PRO A 96 3.80 -15.00 42.57
CA PRO A 96 2.39 -14.74 42.85
C PRO A 96 2.15 -14.00 44.17
N GLU A 97 3.03 -14.19 45.16
CA GLU A 97 2.95 -13.64 46.52
C GLU A 97 3.13 -12.12 46.55
N LEU A 98 3.83 -11.56 45.56
CA LEU A 98 3.99 -10.11 45.40
C LEU A 98 2.81 -9.47 44.66
N ARG A 99 1.85 -10.26 44.15
CA ARG A 99 0.64 -9.75 43.49
C ARG A 99 -0.48 -9.56 44.51
N ARG A 100 -1.07 -8.36 44.52
CA ARG A 100 -2.14 -7.96 45.44
C ARG A 100 -3.39 -7.56 44.64
N GLU A 101 -4.56 -7.57 45.28
CA GLU A 101 -5.83 -7.16 44.65
C GLU A 101 -5.98 -5.64 44.56
N ILE A 102 -6.27 -5.12 43.37
CA ILE A 102 -6.37 -3.68 43.11
C ILE A 102 -7.60 -3.04 43.80
N PRO A 103 -7.63 -1.71 44.02
CA PRO A 103 -8.83 -1.05 44.53
C PRO A 103 -10.06 -1.30 43.65
N LYS A 104 -11.19 -1.73 44.25
CA LYS A 104 -12.46 -1.95 43.52
C LYS A 104 -13.14 -0.62 43.12
N LYS A 105 -12.54 0.04 42.12
CA LYS A 105 -13.00 1.30 41.52
C LYS A 105 -13.01 1.15 39.99
N ILE A 106 -14.04 1.71 39.38
CA ILE A 106 -14.19 1.87 37.93
C ILE A 106 -14.18 3.37 37.62
N HIS A 107 -13.38 3.77 36.64
CA HIS A 107 -13.13 5.16 36.29
C HIS A 107 -13.42 5.42 34.81
N PHE A 108 -14.29 6.41 34.55
CA PHE A 108 -14.54 6.96 33.22
C PHE A 108 -14.12 8.43 33.17
N VAL A 109 -13.51 8.87 32.08
CA VAL A 109 -13.21 10.29 31.81
C VAL A 109 -14.03 10.74 30.61
N TRP A 110 -14.75 11.85 30.74
CA TRP A 110 -15.52 12.44 29.64
C TRP A 110 -15.47 13.96 29.65
N LEU A 111 -15.16 14.57 28.50
CA LEU A 111 -14.97 16.01 28.35
C LEU A 111 -16.02 16.57 27.37
N GLY A 112 -16.61 17.73 27.67
CA GLY A 112 -17.71 18.29 26.89
C GLY A 112 -19.10 17.86 27.39
N LYS A 113 -19.88 17.17 26.55
CA LYS A 113 -21.25 16.71 26.85
C LYS A 113 -21.29 15.20 27.02
N LEU A 114 -21.81 14.68 28.13
CA LEU A 114 -22.00 13.23 28.32
C LEU A 114 -23.10 12.71 27.38
N GLY A 115 -22.72 11.87 26.41
CA GLY A 115 -23.66 11.29 25.44
C GLY A 115 -24.61 10.28 26.08
N THR A 116 -25.79 10.10 25.49
CA THR A 116 -26.83 9.21 26.05
C THR A 116 -26.47 7.73 25.92
N ILE A 117 -25.62 7.36 24.96
CA ILE A 117 -25.15 5.98 24.78
C ILE A 117 -24.11 5.63 25.85
N GLN A 118 -23.19 6.55 26.12
CA GLN A 118 -22.21 6.48 27.20
C GLN A 118 -22.91 6.37 28.57
N GLN A 119 -24.03 7.09 28.78
CA GLN A 119 -24.86 6.92 29.98
C GLN A 119 -25.46 5.51 30.11
N GLU A 120 -25.85 4.87 29.00
CA GLU A 120 -26.37 3.50 28.97
C GLU A 120 -25.25 2.47 29.19
N TYR A 121 -24.07 2.68 28.60
CA TYR A 121 -22.90 1.81 28.75
C TYR A 121 -22.32 1.89 30.18
N ILE A 122 -22.15 3.09 30.74
CA ILE A 122 -21.74 3.31 32.13
C ILE A 122 -22.76 2.68 33.11
N ARG A 123 -24.07 2.70 32.77
CA ARG A 123 -25.09 1.99 33.56
C ARG A 123 -24.94 0.47 33.48
N ALA A 124 -24.63 -0.09 32.31
CA ALA A 124 -24.34 -1.51 32.17
C ALA A 124 -23.13 -1.93 33.03
N TRP A 125 -22.06 -1.13 33.04
CA TRP A 125 -20.91 -1.35 33.93
C TRP A 125 -21.29 -1.35 35.42
N ASN A 126 -22.15 -0.43 35.88
CA ASN A 126 -22.65 -0.43 37.26
C ASN A 126 -23.48 -1.68 37.57
N GLU A 127 -24.47 -1.97 36.74
CA GLU A 127 -25.42 -3.06 36.99
C GLU A 127 -24.78 -4.44 36.98
N ILE A 128 -23.72 -4.64 36.20
CA ILE A 128 -22.96 -5.88 36.16
C ILE A 128 -21.97 -5.99 37.34
N ASN A 129 -21.36 -4.90 37.80
CA ASN A 129 -20.28 -4.96 38.80
C ASN A 129 -20.70 -4.59 40.25
N LYS A 130 -21.95 -4.19 40.48
CA LYS A 130 -22.47 -3.85 41.83
C LYS A 130 -22.37 -4.98 42.85
N GLY A 131 -22.53 -6.24 42.42
CA GLY A 131 -22.40 -7.41 43.31
C GLY A 131 -20.97 -7.63 43.82
N GLU A 132 -19.98 -7.15 43.07
CA GLU A 132 -18.56 -7.27 43.40
C GLU A 132 -18.03 -6.15 44.30
N ASN A 133 -18.88 -5.18 44.69
CA ASN A 133 -18.52 -3.96 45.43
C ASN A 133 -17.60 -2.98 44.67
N TYR A 134 -17.62 -2.98 43.33
CA TYR A 134 -16.98 -1.90 42.56
C TYR A 134 -17.74 -0.58 42.69
N THR A 135 -17.00 0.52 42.86
CA THR A 135 -17.54 1.89 42.88
C THR A 135 -17.22 2.63 41.59
N ILE A 136 -18.21 3.31 40.99
CA ILE A 136 -18.01 4.04 39.72
C ILE A 136 -17.77 5.53 39.98
N THR A 137 -16.70 6.07 39.40
CA THR A 137 -16.42 7.52 39.36
C THR A 137 -16.34 8.02 37.93
N ILE A 138 -17.14 9.04 37.62
CA ILE A 138 -17.12 9.78 36.35
C ILE A 138 -16.36 11.08 36.56
N TRP A 139 -15.39 11.33 35.69
CA TRP A 139 -14.51 12.48 35.71
C TRP A 139 -14.81 13.41 34.53
N TYR A 140 -15.04 14.70 34.80
CA TYR A 140 -15.34 15.70 33.78
C TYR A 140 -14.69 17.05 34.11
N ASP A 141 -14.54 17.93 33.12
CA ASP A 141 -14.19 19.34 33.37
C ASP A 141 -15.45 20.22 33.32
N LYS A 142 -15.90 20.68 34.49
CA LYS A 142 -17.04 21.60 34.64
C LYS A 142 -16.77 22.99 34.05
N ASP A 143 -15.50 23.36 33.93
CA ASP A 143 -15.02 24.68 33.54
C ASP A 143 -14.73 24.75 32.02
N ALA A 144 -14.72 23.60 31.32
CA ALA A 144 -14.40 23.44 29.88
C ALA A 144 -15.43 22.63 29.06
N LEU A 145 -16.73 22.72 29.40
CA LEU A 145 -17.83 21.98 28.73
C LEU A 145 -18.06 22.36 27.26
N LEU A 146 -17.49 23.46 26.76
CA LEU A 146 -17.63 23.96 25.39
C LEU A 146 -16.47 23.58 24.45
N VAL A 147 -15.46 22.83 24.91
CA VAL A 147 -14.26 22.53 24.09
C VAL A 147 -14.58 21.83 22.75
N HIS A 148 -15.57 20.92 22.72
CA HIS A 148 -16.06 20.32 21.47
C HIS A 148 -16.67 21.37 20.51
N GLU A 149 -17.52 22.26 21.04
CA GLU A 149 -18.18 23.29 20.23
C GLU A 149 -17.15 24.32 19.74
N LEU A 150 -16.11 24.62 20.51
CA LEU A 150 -14.96 25.42 20.05
C LEU A 150 -14.24 24.76 18.87
N ASN A 151 -13.89 23.46 18.94
CA ASN A 151 -13.26 22.74 17.81
C ASN A 151 -14.13 22.83 16.54
N LYS A 152 -15.43 22.57 16.70
CA LYS A 152 -16.44 22.59 15.64
C LYS A 152 -16.59 23.98 15.02
N ARG A 153 -16.68 25.06 15.82
CA ARG A 153 -16.77 26.45 15.33
C ARG A 153 -15.49 26.88 14.61
N ILE A 154 -14.32 26.52 15.13
CA ILE A 154 -13.01 26.77 14.47
C ILE A 154 -12.96 26.09 13.10
N LYS A 155 -13.25 24.78 13.01
CA LYS A 155 -13.26 24.03 11.75
C LYS A 155 -14.29 24.56 10.75
N ALA A 156 -15.49 24.89 11.21
CA ALA A 156 -16.54 25.47 10.36
C ALA A 156 -16.13 26.85 9.80
N PHE A 157 -15.50 27.70 10.61
CA PHE A 157 -15.00 29.01 10.18
C PHE A 157 -13.83 28.87 9.19
N ALA A 158 -12.87 27.98 9.47
CA ALA A 158 -11.77 27.66 8.55
C ALA A 158 -12.25 27.11 7.20
N LYS A 159 -13.31 26.29 7.19
CA LYS A 159 -13.98 25.84 5.96
C LYS A 159 -14.64 27.00 5.22
N LYS A 160 -15.31 27.92 5.94
CA LYS A 160 -16.01 29.09 5.35
C LYS A 160 -15.05 30.05 4.65
N ILE A 161 -13.92 30.41 5.27
CA ILE A 161 -12.98 31.39 4.69
C ILE A 161 -12.19 30.82 3.49
N ASN A 162 -12.06 29.49 3.38
CA ASN A 162 -11.37 28.82 2.27
C ASN A 162 -12.29 28.38 1.12
N GLN A 163 -13.58 28.75 1.10
CA GLN A 163 -14.55 28.30 0.08
C GLN A 163 -14.13 28.57 -1.38
N LEU A 164 -13.28 29.57 -1.62
CA LEU A 164 -12.81 29.95 -2.96
C LEU A 164 -11.53 29.21 -3.43
N ASN A 165 -10.78 28.58 -2.53
CA ASN A 165 -9.50 27.91 -2.81
C ASN A 165 -9.29 26.70 -1.87
N PHE A 166 -10.21 25.73 -1.90
CA PHE A 166 -10.20 24.62 -0.95
C PHE A 166 -9.17 23.53 -1.32
N THR A 167 -7.95 23.64 -0.79
CA THR A 167 -6.99 22.53 -0.69
C THR A 167 -6.92 22.01 0.75
N PRO A 168 -6.50 20.74 1.00
CA PRO A 168 -6.34 20.20 2.35
C PRO A 168 -5.39 21.04 3.21
N ASP A 169 -4.26 21.49 2.66
CA ASP A 169 -3.30 22.34 3.37
C ASP A 169 -3.82 23.76 3.59
N ALA A 170 -4.53 24.39 2.65
CA ALA A 170 -5.14 25.71 2.88
C ALA A 170 -6.17 25.67 4.03
N TYR A 171 -6.96 24.59 4.10
CA TYR A 171 -7.85 24.34 5.23
C TYR A 171 -7.07 24.08 6.53
N ALA A 172 -6.04 23.24 6.51
CA ALA A 172 -5.24 22.93 7.70
C ALA A 172 -4.51 24.17 8.24
N ASN A 173 -3.92 24.99 7.37
CA ASN A 173 -3.26 26.25 7.72
C ASN A 173 -4.23 27.23 8.37
N ALA A 174 -5.44 27.38 7.82
CA ALA A 174 -6.47 28.22 8.44
C ALA A 174 -6.89 27.70 9.83
N VAL A 175 -7.06 26.38 10.01
CA VAL A 175 -7.33 25.80 11.33
C VAL A 175 -6.16 26.07 12.29
N ILE A 176 -4.91 25.86 11.87
CA ILE A 176 -3.69 26.08 12.66
C ILE A 176 -3.58 27.53 13.14
N VAL A 177 -3.82 28.51 12.27
CA VAL A 177 -3.80 29.95 12.61
C VAL A 177 -4.90 30.30 13.61
N ILE A 178 -6.14 29.86 13.37
CA ILE A 178 -7.26 30.13 14.29
C ILE A 178 -7.05 29.43 15.64
N GLN A 179 -6.44 28.25 15.67
CA GLN A 179 -6.03 27.55 16.90
C GLN A 179 -4.97 28.33 17.67
N ASN A 180 -3.95 28.91 17.01
CA ASN A 180 -2.94 29.74 17.68
C ASN A 180 -3.60 30.96 18.36
N GLN A 181 -4.56 31.58 17.67
CA GLN A 181 -5.33 32.73 18.18
C GLN A 181 -6.27 32.34 19.33
N ALA A 182 -6.94 31.18 19.24
CA ALA A 182 -7.75 30.62 20.30
C ALA A 182 -6.91 30.34 21.55
N TYR A 183 -5.76 29.67 21.39
CA TYR A 183 -4.83 29.39 22.49
C TYR A 183 -4.39 30.67 23.19
N GLN A 184 -3.92 31.67 22.45
CA GLN A 184 -3.49 32.95 23.04
C GLN A 184 -4.61 33.58 23.87
N LYS A 185 -5.82 33.71 23.29
CA LYS A 185 -6.93 34.40 23.97
C LYS A 185 -7.53 33.59 25.11
N ILE A 186 -7.44 32.26 25.08
CA ILE A 186 -7.84 31.40 26.18
C ILE A 186 -6.82 31.46 27.32
N THR A 187 -5.52 31.31 27.05
CA THR A 187 -4.48 31.40 28.10
C THR A 187 -4.47 32.78 28.76
N GLU A 188 -4.55 33.88 27.98
CA GLU A 188 -4.70 35.25 28.52
C GLU A 188 -5.92 35.43 29.44
N ALA A 189 -6.98 34.66 29.23
CA ALA A 189 -8.20 34.72 30.04
C ALA A 189 -8.12 33.82 31.29
N LEU A 190 -7.52 32.63 31.17
CA LEU A 190 -7.24 31.73 32.30
C LEU A 190 -6.30 32.40 33.32
N GLU A 191 -5.27 33.12 32.84
CA GLU A 191 -4.36 33.90 33.70
C GLU A 191 -5.07 35.04 34.45
N ARG A 192 -6.16 35.57 33.89
CA ARG A 192 -7.06 36.56 34.54
C ARG A 192 -8.14 35.91 35.42
N GLY A 193 -8.10 34.60 35.62
CA GLY A 193 -9.02 33.85 36.49
C GLY A 193 -10.37 33.50 35.86
N LEU A 194 -10.56 33.68 34.55
CA LEU A 194 -11.77 33.22 33.85
C LEU A 194 -11.73 31.68 33.68
N THR A 195 -12.90 31.06 33.48
CA THR A 195 -12.97 29.64 33.09
C THR A 195 -12.71 29.45 31.59
N PHE A 196 -12.34 28.22 31.20
CA PHE A 196 -12.13 27.86 29.79
C PHE A 196 -13.38 28.15 28.94
N ASP A 197 -14.58 27.87 29.46
CA ASP A 197 -15.85 28.16 28.78
C ASP A 197 -16.13 29.65 28.64
N GLN A 198 -15.80 30.47 29.66
CA GLN A 198 -15.94 31.93 29.56
C GLN A 198 -14.99 32.48 28.48
N ALA A 199 -13.75 31.98 28.44
CA ALA A 199 -12.78 32.35 27.42
C ALA A 199 -13.21 31.88 26.01
N SER A 200 -13.76 30.67 25.90
CA SER A 200 -14.30 30.11 24.65
C SER A 200 -15.49 30.91 24.13
N ILE A 201 -16.43 31.31 25.02
CA ILE A 201 -17.56 32.19 24.66
C ILE A 201 -17.05 33.52 24.10
N ASN A 202 -16.11 34.18 24.81
CA ASN A 202 -15.53 35.43 24.33
C ASN A 202 -14.85 35.26 22.96
N PHE A 203 -14.03 34.22 22.77
CA PHE A 203 -13.36 33.98 21.49
C PHE A 203 -14.35 33.69 20.35
N ILE A 204 -15.36 32.83 20.56
CA ILE A 204 -16.34 32.49 19.52
C ILE A 204 -17.22 33.71 19.18
N ARG A 205 -17.60 34.54 20.16
CA ARG A 205 -18.34 35.80 19.93
C ARG A 205 -17.48 36.83 19.19
N ASP A 206 -16.33 37.18 19.74
CA ASP A 206 -15.53 38.32 19.30
C ASP A 206 -14.79 38.02 18.00
N TYR A 207 -14.32 36.78 17.80
CA TYR A 207 -13.53 36.39 16.63
C TYR A 207 -14.36 35.65 15.59
N LEU A 208 -15.05 34.57 15.98
CA LEU A 208 -15.80 33.71 15.04
C LEU A 208 -17.24 34.17 14.74
N LYS A 209 -17.72 35.21 15.43
CA LYS A 209 -19.07 35.82 15.29
C LYS A 209 -20.24 34.87 15.59
N GLY A 210 -20.07 33.96 16.56
CA GLY A 210 -21.16 33.15 17.12
C GLY A 210 -22.00 33.91 18.15
N ASP A 211 -23.22 33.43 18.43
CA ASP A 211 -24.08 34.03 19.45
C ASP A 211 -23.69 33.59 20.87
N GLU A 212 -23.69 34.53 21.80
CA GLU A 212 -23.35 34.27 23.20
C GLU A 212 -24.46 33.53 23.95
N GLN A 213 -25.73 33.79 23.65
CA GLN A 213 -26.84 33.14 24.35
C GLN A 213 -26.99 31.68 23.91
N GLU A 214 -26.78 31.38 22.62
CA GLU A 214 -26.61 30.03 22.07
C GLU A 214 -25.55 29.25 22.84
N LEU A 215 -24.33 29.78 22.96
CA LEU A 215 -23.21 29.09 23.64
C LEU A 215 -23.48 28.90 25.14
N ARG A 216 -24.11 29.86 25.80
CA ARG A 216 -24.55 29.73 27.20
C ARG A 216 -25.62 28.65 27.38
N ASN A 217 -26.53 28.51 26.42
CA ASN A 217 -27.54 27.45 26.39
C ASN A 217 -26.89 26.07 26.15
N ILE A 218 -25.90 25.98 25.24
CA ILE A 218 -25.12 24.75 25.00
C ILE A 218 -24.36 24.34 26.26
N LYS A 219 -23.64 25.26 26.95
CA LYS A 219 -22.97 24.94 28.23
C LYS A 219 -23.97 24.39 29.26
N LYS A 220 -25.15 25.00 29.38
CA LYS A 220 -26.20 24.54 30.31
C LYS A 220 -26.68 23.13 29.98
N GLN A 221 -26.90 22.80 28.71
CA GLN A 221 -27.27 21.44 28.27
C GLN A 221 -26.14 20.43 28.51
N ASN A 222 -24.87 20.85 28.36
CA ASN A 222 -23.72 19.98 28.59
C ASN A 222 -23.55 19.68 30.10
N GLN A 223 -23.72 20.67 30.99
CA GLN A 223 -23.74 20.43 32.44
C GLN A 223 -24.91 19.52 32.84
N ALA A 224 -26.11 19.80 32.34
CA ALA A 224 -27.31 18.99 32.61
C ALA A 224 -27.13 17.51 32.23
N SER A 225 -26.38 17.21 31.16
CA SER A 225 -26.09 15.82 30.75
C SER A 225 -25.35 14.98 31.81
N PHE A 226 -24.62 15.61 32.73
CA PHE A 226 -24.05 14.94 33.91
C PHE A 226 -25.01 15.02 35.11
N ASP A 227 -25.52 16.20 35.43
CA ASP A 227 -26.32 16.43 36.64
C ASP A 227 -27.63 15.62 36.64
N ASP A 228 -28.35 15.60 35.52
CA ASP A 228 -29.59 14.83 35.37
C ASP A 228 -29.33 13.32 35.38
N PHE A 229 -28.21 12.86 34.80
CA PHE A 229 -27.80 11.45 34.86
C PHE A 229 -27.57 11.01 36.31
N ILE A 230 -26.68 11.71 37.03
CA ILE A 230 -26.37 11.40 38.43
C ILE A 230 -27.62 11.48 39.32
N LEU A 231 -28.50 12.45 39.08
CA LEU A 231 -29.76 12.59 39.82
C LEU A 231 -30.75 11.45 39.53
N ASN A 232 -30.94 11.06 38.27
CA ASN A 232 -31.89 10.02 37.89
C ASN A 232 -31.40 8.61 38.27
N GLU A 233 -30.12 8.34 38.12
CA GLU A 233 -29.50 7.11 38.60
C GLU A 233 -29.59 6.97 40.12
N ARG A 234 -29.38 8.06 40.88
CA ARG A 234 -29.54 8.08 42.34
C ARG A 234 -30.99 7.80 42.76
N LYS A 235 -31.99 8.34 42.06
CA LYS A 235 -33.42 8.01 42.29
C LYS A 235 -33.70 6.51 42.05
N ALA A 236 -32.96 5.89 41.13
CA ALA A 236 -33.04 4.46 40.82
C ALA A 236 -32.13 3.58 41.72
N GLY A 237 -31.63 4.12 42.84
CA GLY A 237 -30.83 3.37 43.84
C GLY A 237 -29.38 3.09 43.42
N ARG A 238 -28.86 3.74 42.37
CA ARG A 238 -27.50 3.52 41.85
C ARG A 238 -26.60 4.70 42.16
N HIS A 239 -25.43 4.44 42.74
CA HIS A 239 -24.58 5.45 43.37
C HIS A 239 -23.27 5.67 42.61
N TYR A 240 -23.27 6.70 41.76
CA TYR A 240 -22.10 7.16 41.01
C TYR A 240 -21.46 8.37 41.67
N THR A 241 -20.13 8.46 41.60
CA THR A 241 -19.37 9.62 42.07
C THR A 241 -19.02 10.51 40.88
N LEU A 242 -19.46 11.77 40.86
CA LEU A 242 -19.04 12.74 39.85
C LEU A 242 -17.92 13.62 40.41
N LYS A 243 -16.77 13.71 39.73
CA LYS A 243 -15.61 14.53 40.15
C LYS A 243 -15.14 15.48 39.05
N ASN A 244 -14.75 16.69 39.44
CA ASN A 244 -14.10 17.65 38.55
C ASN A 244 -12.62 17.26 38.36
N VAL A 245 -12.16 17.14 37.12
CA VAL A 245 -10.76 16.78 36.80
C VAL A 245 -9.74 17.80 37.32
N LYS A 246 -10.15 19.05 37.59
CA LYS A 246 -9.27 20.08 38.16
C LYS A 246 -8.57 19.61 39.43
N SER A 247 -9.22 18.82 40.29
CA SER A 247 -8.62 18.35 41.54
C SER A 247 -7.54 17.27 41.38
N LEU A 248 -7.32 16.78 40.15
CA LEU A 248 -6.19 15.91 39.83
C LEU A 248 -4.87 16.69 39.73
N PHE A 249 -4.95 18.03 39.68
CA PHE A 249 -3.83 18.97 39.57
C PHE A 249 -3.71 19.90 40.79
N ASP A 250 -4.47 19.65 41.87
CA ASP A 250 -4.30 20.39 43.12
C ASP A 250 -2.92 20.07 43.73
N ILE A 251 -2.24 21.10 44.22
CA ILE A 251 -0.91 21.01 44.84
C ILE A 251 -1.08 21.17 46.35
N ASP A 252 -0.45 20.28 47.13
CA ASP A 252 -0.42 20.40 48.59
C ASP A 252 0.53 21.57 48.99
N PRO A 253 0.03 22.64 49.64
CA PRO A 253 0.85 23.78 50.05
C PRO A 253 1.86 23.45 51.16
N HIS A 254 1.86 22.22 51.67
CA HIS A 254 2.80 21.70 52.66
C HIS A 254 3.72 20.60 52.10
N ASN A 255 3.72 20.35 50.78
CA ASN A 255 4.60 19.36 50.16
C ASN A 255 6.09 19.73 50.35
N PRO A 256 6.91 18.87 50.98
CA PRO A 256 8.36 19.11 51.12
C PRO A 256 9.15 18.87 49.81
N ASN A 257 8.52 18.36 48.74
CA ASN A 257 9.18 17.97 47.49
C ASN A 257 8.79 18.87 46.29
N PRO A 258 9.52 19.97 46.01
CA PRO A 258 9.20 20.90 44.92
C PRO A 258 9.39 20.31 43.51
N VAL A 259 9.99 19.11 43.38
CA VAL A 259 10.07 18.41 42.08
C VAL A 259 8.69 17.89 41.67
N GLN A 260 7.93 17.34 42.63
CA GLN A 260 6.61 16.77 42.40
C GLN A 260 5.59 17.86 41.98
N ASP A 261 5.62 19.02 42.64
CA ASP A 261 4.77 20.16 42.28
C ASP A 261 5.05 20.65 40.86
N ARG A 262 6.33 20.68 40.46
CA ARG A 262 6.75 21.03 39.10
C ARG A 262 6.26 20.02 38.07
N GLU A 263 6.24 18.73 38.39
CA GLU A 263 5.66 17.71 37.50
C GLU A 263 4.13 17.85 37.36
N ILE A 264 3.42 18.11 38.46
CA ILE A 264 1.97 18.39 38.44
C ILE A 264 1.66 19.63 37.57
N GLN A 265 2.45 20.71 37.71
CA GLN A 265 2.31 21.90 36.88
C GLN A 265 2.59 21.63 35.38
N ILE A 266 3.56 20.77 35.06
CA ILE A 266 3.86 20.37 33.67
C ILE A 266 2.70 19.54 33.09
N GLN A 267 2.16 18.60 33.86
CA GLN A 267 0.99 17.80 33.48
C GLN A 267 -0.23 18.69 33.23
N GLN A 268 -0.53 19.63 34.14
CA GLN A 268 -1.62 20.59 34.00
C GLN A 268 -1.45 21.49 32.76
N LYS A 269 -0.23 21.97 32.48
CA LYS A 269 0.06 22.79 31.30
C LYS A 269 -0.07 22.03 29.99
N ASN A 270 0.34 20.76 29.92
CA ASN A 270 0.15 19.92 28.74
C ASN A 270 -1.34 19.59 28.52
N TYR A 271 -2.10 19.34 29.60
CA TYR A 271 -3.56 19.15 29.54
C TYR A 271 -4.28 20.40 29.01
N GLN A 272 -3.94 21.58 29.55
CA GLN A 272 -4.47 22.86 29.08
C GLN A 272 -4.06 23.16 27.62
N LEU A 273 -2.88 22.73 27.19
CA LEU A 273 -2.42 22.88 25.80
C LEU A 273 -3.32 22.09 24.83
N GLU A 274 -3.66 20.84 25.12
CA GLU A 274 -4.55 20.06 24.25
C GLU A 274 -5.94 20.68 24.13
N LEU A 275 -6.50 21.23 25.21
CA LEU A 275 -7.81 21.89 25.17
C LEU A 275 -7.74 23.26 24.48
N ALA A 276 -6.80 24.13 24.85
CA ALA A 276 -6.76 25.52 24.39
C ALA A 276 -6.18 25.67 22.97
N LEU A 277 -5.20 24.84 22.59
CA LEU A 277 -4.59 24.88 21.24
C LEU A 277 -5.29 23.95 20.26
N ARG A 278 -5.39 22.65 20.56
CA ARG A 278 -5.92 21.65 19.62
C ARG A 278 -7.42 21.38 19.76
N GLN A 279 -8.01 21.71 20.91
CA GLN A 279 -9.33 21.26 21.38
C GLN A 279 -9.47 19.72 21.33
N ASN A 280 -8.36 19.02 21.57
CA ASN A 280 -8.25 17.57 21.46
C ASN A 280 -8.58 16.89 22.78
N MET A 281 -9.86 16.55 22.95
CA MET A 281 -10.37 15.85 24.14
C MET A 281 -9.76 14.45 24.34
N ALA A 282 -9.21 13.83 23.29
CA ALA A 282 -8.72 12.45 23.33
C ALA A 282 -7.31 12.36 23.96
N ALA A 283 -6.34 13.17 23.51
CA ALA A 283 -5.05 13.27 24.22
C ALA A 283 -5.23 13.86 25.64
N ALA A 284 -6.22 14.74 25.82
CA ALA A 284 -6.57 15.24 27.14
C ALA A 284 -7.09 14.10 28.06
N SER A 285 -7.86 13.15 27.55
CA SER A 285 -8.32 11.98 28.34
C SER A 285 -7.20 10.95 28.57
N ASP A 286 -6.20 10.82 27.69
CA ASP A 286 -4.99 10.02 27.93
C ASP A 286 -4.19 10.50 29.16
N MET A 287 -4.04 11.81 29.32
CA MET A 287 -3.37 12.39 30.50
C MET A 287 -4.20 12.13 31.76
N LEU A 288 -5.52 12.34 31.68
CA LEU A 288 -6.43 12.20 32.80
C LEU A 288 -6.58 10.74 33.26
N ARG A 289 -6.70 9.76 32.35
CA ARG A 289 -6.84 8.34 32.72
C ARG A 289 -5.65 7.85 33.55
N LEU A 290 -4.43 8.24 33.17
CA LEU A 290 -3.22 7.96 33.95
C LEU A 290 -3.20 8.71 35.29
N LYS A 291 -3.61 9.99 35.33
CA LYS A 291 -3.60 10.79 36.57
C LYS A 291 -4.61 10.30 37.60
N VAL A 292 -5.79 9.86 37.14
CA VAL A 292 -6.81 9.20 37.97
C VAL A 292 -6.26 7.90 38.57
N LEU A 293 -5.63 7.06 37.75
CA LEU A 293 -5.04 5.79 38.20
C LEU A 293 -3.88 5.99 39.16
N GLU A 294 -3.03 7.01 38.96
CA GLU A 294 -1.98 7.37 39.91
C GLU A 294 -2.55 7.69 41.30
N GLN A 295 -3.61 8.49 41.37
CA GLN A 295 -4.18 8.91 42.66
C GLN A 295 -5.09 7.88 43.32
N GLN A 296 -5.81 7.05 42.54
CA GLN A 296 -6.91 6.23 43.08
C GLN A 296 -6.79 4.73 42.76
N GLY A 297 -5.99 4.33 41.78
CA GLY A 297 -5.87 2.95 41.28
C GLY A 297 -7.19 2.38 40.78
N GLY A 298 -7.25 1.05 40.68
CA GLY A 298 -8.42 0.34 40.15
C GLY A 298 -8.38 0.24 38.63
N GLY A 299 -9.55 0.27 37.98
CA GLY A 299 -9.69 0.17 36.53
C GLY A 299 -10.21 1.45 35.88
N TYR A 300 -9.55 1.89 34.82
CA TYR A 300 -10.06 2.87 33.86
C TYR A 300 -10.67 2.17 32.66
N PHE A 301 -11.75 2.75 32.11
CA PHE A 301 -12.34 2.38 30.82
C PHE A 301 -12.75 3.64 30.04
N ASP A 302 -12.60 3.62 28.72
CA ASP A 302 -13.31 4.53 27.84
C ASP A 302 -14.82 4.20 27.86
N ALA A 303 -15.67 5.22 27.80
CA ALA A 303 -17.12 5.09 28.01
C ALA A 303 -17.88 4.40 26.86
N ASP A 304 -17.16 4.09 25.78
CA ASP A 304 -17.65 3.47 24.54
C ASP A 304 -17.47 1.94 24.55
N LEU A 305 -16.93 1.40 25.65
CA LEU A 305 -16.75 -0.03 25.89
C LEU A 305 -17.90 -0.61 26.72
N LEU A 306 -18.27 -1.85 26.45
CA LEU A 306 -19.21 -2.63 27.27
C LEU A 306 -18.47 -3.66 28.14
N PRO A 307 -19.10 -4.19 29.21
CA PRO A 307 -18.62 -5.38 29.90
C PRO A 307 -18.43 -6.56 28.93
N ALA A 308 -17.57 -7.52 29.26
CA ALA A 308 -17.45 -8.75 28.46
C ALA A 308 -18.78 -9.51 28.41
N PHE A 309 -19.05 -10.14 27.26
CA PHE A 309 -20.00 -11.24 27.23
C PHE A 309 -19.49 -12.39 28.09
N LYS A 310 -20.41 -13.19 28.65
CA LYS A 310 -20.04 -14.47 29.25
C LYS A 310 -19.41 -15.38 28.20
N ALA A 311 -18.39 -16.14 28.59
CA ALA A 311 -17.76 -17.13 27.72
C ALA A 311 -18.76 -18.17 27.18
N ASP A 312 -19.71 -18.61 28.01
CA ASP A 312 -20.73 -19.62 27.68
C ASP A 312 -21.88 -19.10 26.80
N LEU A 313 -21.94 -17.79 26.52
CA LEU A 313 -23.12 -17.14 25.94
C LEU A 313 -23.57 -17.78 24.61
N TRP A 314 -22.63 -18.24 23.79
CA TRP A 314 -22.90 -18.77 22.44
C TRP A 314 -22.57 -20.27 22.27
N GLU A 315 -22.18 -20.99 23.32
CA GLU A 315 -21.69 -22.39 23.22
C GLU A 315 -22.72 -23.37 22.64
N ASN A 316 -24.02 -23.09 22.84
CA ASN A 316 -25.13 -23.94 22.39
C ASN A 316 -25.71 -23.52 21.02
N LEU A 317 -25.01 -22.65 20.28
CA LEU A 317 -25.41 -22.21 18.94
C LEU A 317 -24.81 -23.13 17.87
N GLU A 318 -25.66 -23.79 17.07
CA GLU A 318 -25.19 -24.61 15.94
C GLU A 318 -24.56 -23.73 14.86
N ILE A 319 -23.26 -23.87 14.64
CA ILE A 319 -22.53 -23.14 13.59
C ILE A 319 -22.68 -23.90 12.25
N PRO A 320 -23.22 -23.29 11.18
CA PRO A 320 -23.31 -23.93 9.87
C PRO A 320 -21.92 -24.35 9.34
N ALA A 321 -21.75 -25.64 9.01
CA ALA A 321 -20.48 -26.23 8.60
C ALA A 321 -19.84 -25.67 7.30
N ALA A 322 -20.54 -24.77 6.60
CA ALA A 322 -20.02 -24.03 5.45
C ALA A 322 -19.32 -22.71 5.82
N LEU A 323 -19.26 -22.35 7.11
CA LEU A 323 -18.54 -21.18 7.61
C LEU A 323 -17.13 -21.54 8.05
N SER A 324 -16.17 -20.70 7.67
CA SER A 324 -14.76 -20.83 8.00
C SER A 324 -14.42 -20.20 9.36
N LYS A 325 -13.23 -20.52 9.90
CA LYS A 325 -12.71 -19.83 11.09
C LYS A 325 -12.50 -18.32 10.85
N SER A 326 -12.26 -17.91 9.61
CA SER A 326 -12.18 -16.51 9.20
C SER A 326 -13.54 -15.80 9.34
N ASP A 327 -14.63 -16.41 8.89
CA ASP A 327 -15.98 -15.80 8.98
C ASP A 327 -16.42 -15.60 10.44
N LEU A 328 -16.01 -16.52 11.33
CA LEU A 328 -16.30 -16.47 12.77
C LEU A 328 -15.40 -15.49 13.55
N ASN A 329 -14.26 -15.11 12.97
CA ASN A 329 -13.35 -14.11 13.50
C ASN A 329 -13.56 -12.71 12.86
N ASP A 330 -14.49 -12.58 11.91
CA ASP A 330 -14.78 -11.34 11.20
C ASP A 330 -15.24 -10.22 12.17
N THR A 331 -14.75 -9.00 11.96
CA THR A 331 -15.17 -7.83 12.74
C THR A 331 -16.66 -7.53 12.55
N ASP A 332 -17.22 -7.72 11.34
CA ASP A 332 -18.67 -7.60 11.10
C ASP A 332 -19.45 -8.63 11.94
N PHE A 333 -18.94 -9.85 12.12
CA PHE A 333 -19.62 -10.88 12.90
C PHE A 333 -19.60 -10.57 14.40
N ASN A 334 -18.49 -10.04 14.90
CA ASN A 334 -18.38 -9.63 16.29
C ASN A 334 -19.25 -8.39 16.59
N LEU A 335 -19.33 -7.43 15.67
CA LEU A 335 -20.28 -6.32 15.75
C LEU A 335 -21.74 -6.79 15.62
N ALA A 336 -22.03 -7.77 14.75
CA ALA A 336 -23.36 -8.37 14.63
C ALA A 336 -23.81 -9.09 15.92
N LYS A 337 -22.89 -9.81 16.61
CA LYS A 337 -23.15 -10.39 17.95
C LYS A 337 -23.56 -9.29 18.94
N THR A 338 -22.84 -8.18 18.99
CA THR A 338 -23.19 -7.06 19.87
C THR A 338 -24.51 -6.40 19.48
N GLN A 339 -24.70 -6.05 18.21
CA GLN A 339 -25.96 -5.50 17.70
C GLN A 339 -27.16 -6.33 18.12
N LEU A 340 -27.14 -7.65 17.88
CA LEU A 340 -28.27 -8.53 18.16
C LEU A 340 -28.56 -8.65 19.66
N VAL A 341 -27.52 -8.66 20.51
CA VAL A 341 -27.69 -8.65 21.97
C VAL A 341 -28.23 -7.30 22.45
N LEU A 342 -27.78 -6.16 21.91
CA LEU A 342 -28.29 -4.83 22.27
C LEU A 342 -29.71 -4.56 21.71
N GLU A 343 -30.10 -5.20 20.60
CA GLU A 343 -31.48 -5.23 20.10
C GLU A 343 -32.40 -5.98 21.07
N HIS A 344 -31.98 -7.16 21.55
CA HIS A 344 -32.73 -7.92 22.56
C HIS A 344 -32.81 -7.17 23.90
N LEU A 345 -31.70 -6.56 24.35
CA LEU A 345 -31.59 -5.78 25.58
C LEU A 345 -32.07 -4.32 25.43
N SER A 346 -32.87 -3.98 24.41
CA SER A 346 -33.17 -2.58 24.06
C SER A 346 -33.95 -1.78 25.11
N GLU A 347 -34.52 -2.41 26.14
CA GLU A 347 -35.06 -1.73 27.33
C GLU A 347 -33.95 -1.10 28.21
N PHE A 348 -32.73 -1.65 28.19
CA PHE A 348 -31.55 -1.11 28.87
C PHE A 348 -30.80 -0.09 28.01
N PHE A 349 -30.93 -0.18 26.67
CA PHE A 349 -30.26 0.65 25.67
C PHE A 349 -31.24 1.40 24.73
N PRO A 350 -32.25 2.13 25.24
CA PRO A 350 -33.29 2.76 24.42
C PRO A 350 -32.76 3.85 23.47
N HIS A 351 -31.71 4.59 23.84
CA HIS A 351 -31.10 5.58 22.94
C HIS A 351 -30.29 4.89 21.82
N ARG A 352 -29.58 3.79 22.12
CA ARG A 352 -28.97 2.95 21.06
C ARG A 352 -30.03 2.45 20.08
N LYS A 353 -31.18 1.98 20.59
CA LYS A 353 -32.31 1.59 19.74
C LYS A 353 -32.83 2.75 18.89
N MET A 354 -33.03 3.93 19.46
CA MET A 354 -33.49 5.12 18.71
C MET A 354 -32.52 5.51 17.58
N LEU A 355 -31.20 5.42 17.80
CA LEU A 355 -30.20 5.68 16.76
C LEU A 355 -30.21 4.57 15.67
N PHE A 356 -30.37 3.31 16.05
CA PHE A 356 -30.52 2.21 15.11
C PHE A 356 -31.79 2.35 14.24
N ASP A 357 -32.95 2.57 14.87
CA ASP A 357 -34.25 2.76 14.20
C ASP A 357 -34.27 3.98 13.24
N SER A 358 -33.42 4.99 13.50
CA SER A 358 -33.24 6.17 12.65
C SER A 358 -32.12 6.02 11.60
N ASN A 359 -31.57 4.81 11.42
CA ASN A 359 -30.47 4.49 10.49
C ASN A 359 -29.18 5.32 10.74
N LYS A 360 -28.92 5.70 11.99
CA LYS A 360 -27.66 6.36 12.41
C LYS A 360 -26.51 5.35 12.59
N TYR A 361 -26.82 4.09 12.90
CA TYR A 361 -25.86 3.00 12.97
C TYR A 361 -25.95 2.07 11.76
N GLN A 362 -24.84 1.42 11.43
CA GLN A 362 -24.78 0.35 10.44
C GLN A 362 -25.48 -0.92 10.97
N ASP A 363 -26.24 -1.59 10.09
CA ASP A 363 -26.83 -2.91 10.34
C ASP A 363 -25.83 -4.01 9.98
N TYR A 364 -24.91 -4.29 10.92
CA TYR A 364 -23.87 -5.32 10.81
C TYR A 364 -24.47 -6.73 10.68
N ALA A 365 -25.57 -7.03 11.37
CA ALA A 365 -26.26 -8.31 11.27
C ALA A 365 -26.78 -8.57 9.84
N LYS A 366 -27.32 -7.54 9.17
CA LYS A 366 -27.71 -7.58 7.75
C LYS A 366 -26.52 -7.59 6.81
N SER A 367 -25.45 -6.84 7.10
CA SER A 367 -24.20 -6.85 6.33
C SER A 367 -23.59 -8.26 6.29
N PHE A 368 -23.44 -8.88 7.47
CA PHE A 368 -22.93 -10.24 7.60
C PHE A 368 -23.87 -11.27 6.94
N ALA A 369 -25.18 -11.19 7.19
CA ALA A 369 -26.15 -12.09 6.54
C ALA A 369 -26.16 -11.99 5.00
N ALA A 370 -25.77 -10.85 4.42
CA ALA A 370 -25.68 -10.68 2.97
C ALA A 370 -24.48 -11.41 2.32
N LYS A 371 -23.48 -11.86 3.11
CA LYS A 371 -22.29 -12.57 2.60
C LYS A 371 -22.61 -13.99 2.08
N GLY A 372 -23.73 -14.60 2.49
CA GLY A 372 -24.19 -15.87 1.92
C GLY A 372 -25.30 -16.57 2.71
N SER A 373 -25.84 -17.66 2.15
CA SER A 373 -26.93 -18.43 2.78
C SER A 373 -26.58 -19.00 4.16
N ALA A 374 -25.35 -19.50 4.34
CA ALA A 374 -24.85 -19.97 5.64
C ALA A 374 -24.71 -18.84 6.67
N HIS A 375 -24.24 -17.67 6.24
CA HIS A 375 -24.14 -16.48 7.08
C HIS A 375 -25.53 -16.00 7.53
N LYS A 376 -26.50 -15.98 6.62
CA LYS A 376 -27.90 -15.68 6.94
C LYS A 376 -28.49 -16.69 7.93
N LYS A 377 -28.30 -18.01 7.72
CA LYS A 377 -28.78 -19.04 8.67
C LYS A 377 -28.26 -18.73 10.07
N LEU A 378 -26.96 -18.48 10.23
CA LEU A 378 -26.37 -18.18 11.54
C LEU A 378 -27.01 -16.94 12.21
N ILE A 379 -27.24 -15.84 11.47
CA ILE A 379 -27.89 -14.63 12.01
C ILE A 379 -29.36 -14.87 12.40
N ASP A 380 -30.11 -15.65 11.60
CA ASP A 380 -31.50 -15.98 11.91
C ASP A 380 -31.60 -16.99 13.07
N ASP A 381 -30.67 -17.96 13.18
CA ASP A 381 -30.54 -18.87 14.33
C ASP A 381 -30.16 -18.12 15.62
N MET A 382 -29.23 -17.16 15.55
CA MET A 382 -28.89 -16.28 16.68
C MET A 382 -30.12 -15.50 17.16
N ARG A 383 -30.95 -14.98 16.25
CA ARG A 383 -32.20 -14.30 16.60
C ARG A 383 -33.22 -15.24 17.28
N ILE A 384 -33.25 -16.51 16.90
CA ILE A 384 -34.08 -17.54 17.57
C ILE A 384 -33.52 -17.85 18.97
N PHE A 385 -32.21 -18.06 19.09
CA PHE A 385 -31.51 -18.30 20.34
C PHE A 385 -31.74 -17.18 21.37
N LEU A 386 -31.59 -15.92 20.94
CA LEU A 386 -31.81 -14.75 21.79
C LEU A 386 -33.26 -14.65 22.29
N ARG A 387 -34.27 -15.02 21.49
CA ARG A 387 -35.68 -15.08 21.94
C ARG A 387 -35.92 -16.10 23.06
N GLY A 388 -35.04 -17.10 23.22
CA GLY A 388 -35.06 -18.06 24.32
C GLY A 388 -34.37 -17.59 25.60
N LYS A 389 -33.60 -16.50 25.55
CA LYS A 389 -32.95 -15.88 26.73
C LYS A 389 -33.91 -14.88 27.40
N ARG A 390 -33.66 -14.60 28.68
CA ARG A 390 -34.36 -13.55 29.43
C ARG A 390 -33.75 -12.19 29.10
N ASN A 391 -34.57 -11.14 29.09
CA ASN A 391 -34.12 -9.76 28.95
C ASN A 391 -33.49 -9.23 30.26
N THR A 392 -32.29 -9.69 30.63
CA THR A 392 -31.50 -9.11 31.74
C THR A 392 -30.04 -9.00 31.37
N LEU A 393 -29.38 -7.90 31.77
CA LEU A 393 -27.95 -7.67 31.48
C LEU A 393 -27.07 -8.85 31.93
N SER A 394 -27.35 -9.41 33.12
CA SER A 394 -26.59 -10.49 33.74
C SER A 394 -26.81 -11.88 33.10
N ASP A 395 -27.70 -12.01 32.12
CA ASP A 395 -27.79 -13.22 31.29
C ASP A 395 -26.79 -13.21 30.12
N PHE A 396 -26.30 -12.03 29.73
CA PHE A 396 -25.37 -11.84 28.59
C PHE A 396 -23.97 -11.42 29.00
N PHE A 397 -23.84 -10.53 29.97
CA PHE A 397 -22.58 -9.93 30.40
C PHE A 397 -22.04 -10.56 31.70
N GLN A 398 -20.72 -10.50 31.90
CA GLN A 398 -20.03 -11.02 33.10
C GLN A 398 -19.37 -9.92 33.94
N PRO A 399 -19.33 -10.05 35.28
CA PRO A 399 -18.63 -9.12 36.17
C PRO A 399 -17.10 -9.23 36.04
N LEU A 400 -16.42 -8.13 36.34
CA LEU A 400 -14.96 -8.07 36.45
C LEU A 400 -14.49 -9.00 37.56
N GLN A 401 -13.61 -9.93 37.19
CA GLN A 401 -12.98 -10.84 38.14
C GLN A 401 -12.02 -10.08 39.09
N PRO A 402 -11.63 -10.65 40.25
CA PRO A 402 -10.67 -10.03 41.15
C PRO A 402 -9.27 -9.90 40.53
N ILE A 403 -8.95 -8.72 40.00
CA ILE A 403 -7.66 -8.45 39.33
C ILE A 403 -6.54 -8.30 40.36
N LYS A 404 -5.52 -9.16 40.26
CA LYS A 404 -4.32 -9.12 41.10
C LYS A 404 -3.07 -8.77 40.28
N LEU A 405 -2.41 -7.68 40.66
CA LEU A 405 -1.23 -7.14 39.98
C LEU A 405 -0.05 -6.97 40.96
N HIS A 406 1.16 -6.93 40.42
CA HIS A 406 2.29 -6.36 41.13
C HIS A 406 2.06 -4.84 41.34
N PRO A 407 2.45 -4.20 42.46
CA PRO A 407 2.19 -2.78 42.71
C PRO A 407 2.76 -1.82 41.65
N ASP A 408 3.91 -2.17 41.08
CA ASP A 408 4.52 -1.43 39.96
C ASP A 408 3.98 -1.82 38.58
N GLY A 409 3.19 -2.89 38.52
CA GLY A 409 2.61 -3.42 37.28
C GLY A 409 1.38 -2.65 36.83
N ILE A 410 1.00 -2.93 35.59
CA ILE A 410 -0.26 -2.52 34.96
C ILE A 410 -0.88 -3.72 34.24
N LEU A 411 -2.18 -3.63 33.99
CA LEU A 411 -2.89 -4.44 33.01
C LEU A 411 -3.47 -3.48 31.97
N VAL A 412 -3.32 -3.78 30.68
CA VAL A 412 -3.78 -2.92 29.58
C VAL A 412 -4.63 -3.72 28.61
N ALA A 413 -5.61 -3.06 27.98
CA ALA A 413 -6.52 -3.68 27.03
C ALA A 413 -5.79 -4.37 25.86
N LYS A 414 -6.28 -5.55 25.48
CA LYS A 414 -5.94 -6.20 24.22
C LYS A 414 -6.65 -5.49 23.07
N ASN A 415 -5.91 -5.01 22.08
CA ASN A 415 -6.48 -4.57 20.82
C ASN A 415 -6.83 -5.78 19.94
N ARG A 416 -7.72 -5.58 18.96
CA ARG A 416 -8.24 -6.63 18.07
C ARG A 416 -7.10 -7.36 17.32
N ASP A 417 -6.09 -6.61 16.90
CA ASP A 417 -4.90 -7.09 16.18
C ASP A 417 -3.69 -7.41 17.11
N VAL A 418 -3.94 -7.84 18.35
CA VAL A 418 -2.93 -8.32 19.34
C VAL A 418 -2.00 -7.25 19.94
N PHE A 419 -1.98 -6.03 19.42
CA PHE A 419 -1.32 -4.87 20.07
C PHE A 419 -2.01 -4.43 21.37
N ILE A 420 -1.37 -3.54 22.13
CA ILE A 420 -2.03 -2.93 23.31
C ILE A 420 -2.98 -1.81 22.91
N ASN A 421 -3.98 -1.56 23.76
CA ASN A 421 -4.80 -0.36 23.73
C ASN A 421 -4.82 0.27 25.14
N ASN A 422 -4.94 1.60 25.21
CA ASN A 422 -5.06 2.33 26.46
C ASN A 422 -6.54 2.63 26.83
N ASN A 423 -7.50 2.09 26.07
CA ASN A 423 -8.94 2.21 26.30
C ASN A 423 -9.48 1.45 27.53
N ALA A 424 -8.73 0.46 28.04
CA ALA A 424 -8.86 0.03 29.44
C ALA A 424 -7.48 -0.18 30.07
N ILE A 425 -7.32 0.25 31.33
CA ILE A 425 -6.05 0.20 32.07
C ILE A 425 -6.35 -0.09 33.55
N PHE A 426 -5.64 -1.03 34.16
CA PHE A 426 -5.70 -1.28 35.61
C PHE A 426 -4.34 -1.07 36.28
N SER A 427 -4.33 -0.50 37.48
CA SER A 427 -3.11 -0.31 38.26
C SER A 427 -3.37 -0.17 39.76
N TYR A 428 -2.27 -0.22 40.52
CA TYR A 428 -2.21 0.37 41.85
C TYR A 428 -2.17 1.90 41.79
N PRO A 429 -2.68 2.60 42.84
CA PRO A 429 -2.31 3.98 43.06
C PRO A 429 -0.80 4.08 43.27
N ASN A 430 -0.19 5.18 42.85
CA ASN A 430 1.25 5.45 42.87
C ASN A 430 2.16 4.50 42.07
N SER A 431 1.62 3.53 41.32
CA SER A 431 2.37 2.57 40.47
C SER A 431 3.46 3.26 39.64
N GLY A 432 4.69 2.73 39.71
CA GLY A 432 5.85 3.27 39.00
C GLY A 432 5.64 3.29 37.48
N SER A 433 4.98 2.29 36.91
CA SER A 433 4.65 2.24 35.48
C SER A 433 3.71 3.38 35.06
N ILE A 434 2.71 3.73 35.88
CA ILE A 434 1.79 4.85 35.60
C ILE A 434 2.53 6.20 35.64
N LYS A 435 3.41 6.41 36.62
CA LYS A 435 4.25 7.61 36.72
C LYS A 435 5.23 7.72 35.54
N LEU A 436 5.83 6.61 35.15
CA LEU A 436 6.76 6.47 34.03
C LEU A 436 6.10 6.76 32.66
N LEU A 437 4.82 6.42 32.50
CA LEU A 437 4.00 6.79 31.34
C LEU A 437 3.69 8.29 31.33
N GLN A 438 3.23 8.87 32.45
CA GLN A 438 3.00 10.32 32.57
C GLN A 438 4.28 11.13 32.31
N GLN A 439 5.44 10.66 32.79
CA GLN A 439 6.75 11.26 32.52
C GLN A 439 7.07 11.25 31.01
N GLN A 440 6.75 10.16 30.29
CA GLN A 440 6.98 10.10 28.85
C GLN A 440 6.07 11.06 28.07
N ILE A 441 4.80 11.22 28.47
CA ILE A 441 3.94 12.28 27.94
C ILE A 441 4.61 13.65 28.15
N GLY A 442 5.07 13.93 29.38
CA GLY A 442 5.81 15.16 29.71
C GLY A 442 7.05 15.40 28.84
N ASN A 443 7.79 14.34 28.50
CA ASN A 443 8.94 14.38 27.60
C ASN A 443 8.54 14.58 26.13
N ASN A 444 7.46 13.96 25.65
CA ASN A 444 6.95 14.14 24.28
C ASN A 444 6.54 15.59 24.04
N TYR A 445 5.82 16.22 24.98
CA TYR A 445 5.51 17.65 24.89
C TYR A 445 6.74 18.55 25.06
N ARG A 446 7.81 18.09 25.73
CA ARG A 446 9.09 18.82 25.76
C ARG A 446 9.77 18.78 24.39
N PHE A 447 9.92 17.59 23.80
CA PHE A 447 10.43 17.39 22.44
C PHE A 447 9.71 18.30 21.41
N LEU A 448 8.39 18.41 21.49
CA LEU A 448 7.62 19.31 20.61
C LEU A 448 7.93 20.80 20.80
N ARG A 449 8.31 21.23 22.01
CA ARG A 449 8.76 22.62 22.28
C ARG A 449 10.21 22.81 21.86
N ASP A 450 11.08 21.84 22.12
CA ASP A 450 12.51 21.87 21.80
C ASP A 450 12.79 21.86 20.27
N HIS A 451 11.76 21.56 19.45
CA HIS A 451 11.76 21.62 17.99
C HIS A 451 10.74 22.65 17.43
N ASP A 452 10.23 23.56 18.26
CA ASP A 452 9.25 24.61 17.95
C ASP A 452 7.89 24.14 17.38
N LEU A 453 7.60 22.84 17.35
CA LEU A 453 6.44 22.23 16.68
C LEU A 453 5.09 22.52 17.35
N VAL A 454 5.09 23.06 18.57
CA VAL A 454 3.84 23.48 19.25
C VAL A 454 3.19 24.66 18.54
N PHE A 455 3.97 25.68 18.16
CA PHE A 455 3.47 26.90 17.53
C PHE A 455 4.09 27.04 16.13
N VAL A 456 3.26 26.77 15.12
CA VAL A 456 3.60 26.86 13.70
C VAL A 456 2.51 27.65 12.99
N ASP A 457 2.84 28.31 11.89
CA ASP A 457 1.91 29.12 11.12
C ASP A 457 1.23 28.34 9.97
N ASN A 458 1.86 27.25 9.51
CA ASN A 458 1.38 26.43 8.39
C ASN A 458 1.94 24.99 8.44
N THR A 459 1.49 24.13 7.53
CA THR A 459 1.90 22.73 7.36
C THR A 459 3.28 22.57 6.73
N ASP A 460 3.77 23.55 5.97
CA ASP A 460 5.09 23.52 5.31
C ASP A 460 6.23 23.62 6.33
N VAL A 461 6.11 24.50 7.33
CA VAL A 461 7.05 24.58 8.47
C VAL A 461 7.13 23.24 9.24
N ILE A 462 6.04 22.47 9.27
CA ILE A 462 6.04 21.11 9.84
C ILE A 462 6.81 20.15 8.92
N ASN A 463 6.55 20.18 7.61
CA ASN A 463 7.24 19.36 6.61
C ASN A 463 8.74 19.60 6.64
N ASP A 464 9.17 20.87 6.58
CA ASP A 464 10.57 21.28 6.59
C ASP A 464 11.29 20.80 7.86
N ARG A 465 10.64 20.91 9.02
CA ARG A 465 11.21 20.41 10.28
C ARG A 465 11.32 18.88 10.29
N ILE A 466 10.31 18.16 9.80
CA ILE A 466 10.36 16.69 9.67
C ILE A 466 11.49 16.26 8.72
N ASN A 467 11.65 16.93 7.58
CA ASN A 467 12.74 16.67 6.63
C ASN A 467 14.11 16.92 7.28
N ASN A 468 14.33 18.12 7.84
CA ASN A 468 15.58 18.48 8.53
C ASN A 468 15.91 17.57 9.74
N TYR A 469 14.90 17.01 10.41
CA TYR A 469 15.07 16.06 11.51
C TYR A 469 15.45 14.68 10.99
N THR A 470 14.78 14.22 9.92
CA THR A 470 15.05 12.95 9.23
C THR A 470 16.46 12.94 8.62
N ASP A 471 16.89 14.02 7.97
CA ASP A 471 18.23 14.13 7.37
C ASP A 471 19.35 14.01 8.41
N LYS A 472 19.20 14.69 9.56
CA LYS A 472 20.12 14.59 10.70
C LYS A 472 20.20 13.18 11.29
N ILE A 473 19.12 12.42 11.19
CA ILE A 473 18.95 11.12 11.83
C ILE A 473 19.31 9.96 10.90
N THR A 474 19.14 10.10 9.59
CA THR A 474 19.65 9.14 8.59
C THR A 474 21.17 8.97 8.73
N LEU A 475 21.90 10.05 9.06
CA LEU A 475 23.33 9.99 9.42
C LEU A 475 23.62 9.18 10.70
N ALA A 476 22.71 9.21 11.68
CA ALA A 476 22.87 8.49 12.95
C ALA A 476 22.49 7.00 12.82
N LEU A 477 21.41 6.69 12.09
CA LEU A 477 20.91 5.34 11.80
C LEU A 477 21.96 4.45 11.15
N TRP A 478 22.85 5.03 10.33
CA TRP A 478 23.91 4.28 9.65
C TRP A 478 24.92 3.65 10.62
N ASN A 479 24.96 4.11 11.88
CA ASN A 479 25.84 3.60 12.94
C ASN A 479 25.11 2.72 13.98
N ASP A 480 23.78 2.77 14.08
CA ASP A 480 22.98 1.85 14.91
C ASP A 480 21.60 1.52 14.29
N PRO A 481 21.43 0.33 13.69
CA PRO A 481 20.14 -0.14 13.18
C PRO A 481 19.02 -0.22 14.24
N LYS A 482 19.34 -0.34 15.53
CA LYS A 482 18.35 -0.42 16.62
C LYS A 482 17.68 0.92 16.93
N ALA A 483 18.20 2.04 16.41
CA ALA A 483 17.61 3.36 16.62
C ALA A 483 16.25 3.56 15.90
N SER A 484 15.98 2.77 14.84
CA SER A 484 14.81 2.90 13.96
C SER A 484 13.45 3.01 14.69
N THR A 485 13.19 2.16 15.69
CA THR A 485 11.92 2.15 16.44
C THR A 485 11.69 3.41 17.28
N ARG A 486 12.77 4.06 17.73
CA ARG A 486 12.71 5.34 18.46
C ARG A 486 12.33 6.47 17.50
N ILE A 487 12.94 6.48 16.32
CA ILE A 487 12.83 7.55 15.32
C ILE A 487 11.43 7.62 14.71
N ASN A 488 10.81 6.47 14.41
CA ASN A 488 9.40 6.43 13.98
C ASN A 488 8.48 7.05 15.03
N GLY A 489 8.80 6.90 16.32
CA GLY A 489 8.08 7.55 17.41
C GLY A 489 8.29 9.06 17.49
N GLU A 490 9.53 9.51 17.34
CA GLU A 490 9.87 10.93 17.32
C GLU A 490 9.21 11.64 16.12
N ILE A 491 9.25 11.05 14.91
CA ILE A 491 8.58 11.57 13.69
C ILE A 491 7.05 11.58 13.85
N GLY A 492 6.46 10.51 14.41
CA GLY A 492 5.02 10.45 14.66
C GLY A 492 4.52 11.56 15.59
N ASN A 493 5.33 11.97 16.58
CA ASN A 493 5.04 13.15 17.40
C ASN A 493 5.01 14.44 16.56
N MET A 494 5.90 14.60 15.56
CA MET A 494 6.04 15.85 14.80
C MET A 494 4.80 16.23 14.00
N LEU A 495 3.90 15.28 13.73
CA LEU A 495 2.59 15.54 13.10
C LEU A 495 1.58 16.24 14.04
N PHE A 496 2.01 16.67 15.24
CA PHE A 496 1.23 17.30 16.31
C PHE A 496 0.17 18.33 15.88
N ARG A 497 0.50 19.23 14.94
CA ARG A 497 -0.44 20.28 14.47
C ARG A 497 -1.29 19.87 13.26
N LYS A 498 -1.01 18.71 12.66
CA LYS A 498 -1.82 18.10 11.58
C LYS A 498 -2.87 17.12 12.12
N ASP A 499 -2.58 16.44 13.23
CA ASP A 499 -3.47 15.46 13.85
C ASP A 499 -4.86 16.03 14.19
N GLY A 500 -5.92 15.30 13.84
CA GLY A 500 -7.31 15.75 13.99
C GLY A 500 -7.74 16.90 13.07
N VAL A 501 -6.90 17.27 12.09
CA VAL A 501 -7.14 18.34 11.09
C VAL A 501 -6.89 17.84 9.67
N VAL A 502 -5.79 17.13 9.45
CA VAL A 502 -5.39 16.48 8.18
C VAL A 502 -5.68 14.98 8.28
N PRO A 503 -6.36 14.34 7.30
CA PRO A 503 -6.61 12.90 7.30
C PRO A 503 -5.31 12.08 7.43
N GLY A 504 -5.36 10.97 8.17
CA GLY A 504 -4.21 10.08 8.38
C GLY A 504 -3.13 10.58 9.34
N SER A 505 -3.15 11.86 9.74
CA SER A 505 -2.27 12.35 10.82
C SER A 505 -2.82 11.91 12.17
N GLN A 506 -2.09 11.07 12.90
CA GLN A 506 -2.53 10.42 14.15
C GLN A 506 -1.57 10.68 15.34
N ALA A 507 -0.95 11.86 15.41
CA ALA A 507 0.12 12.18 16.36
C ALA A 507 -0.21 11.85 17.83
N THR A 508 -1.48 11.99 18.25
CA THR A 508 -1.94 11.60 19.60
C THR A 508 -1.56 10.16 19.97
N ILE A 509 -1.63 9.20 19.03
CA ILE A 509 -1.24 7.79 19.25
C ILE A 509 0.23 7.68 19.70
N PHE A 510 1.10 8.55 19.18
CA PHE A 510 2.54 8.59 19.44
C PHE A 510 2.93 9.43 20.68
N ILE A 511 2.12 10.45 20.98
CA ILE A 511 2.35 11.44 22.05
C ILE A 511 1.79 10.99 23.40
N SER A 512 0.59 10.40 23.41
CA SER A 512 -0.14 10.02 24.64
C SER A 512 -0.92 8.70 24.56
N GLY A 513 -1.20 8.20 23.36
CA GLY A 513 -1.97 6.98 23.11
C GLY A 513 -1.17 5.67 23.21
N PRO A 514 -1.69 4.55 22.65
CA PRO A 514 -1.19 3.20 22.95
C PRO A 514 0.22 2.89 22.45
N GLU A 515 0.61 3.40 21.28
CA GLU A 515 1.96 3.23 20.72
C GLU A 515 3.03 3.94 21.60
N MET A 516 2.67 5.05 22.25
CA MET A 516 3.52 5.66 23.28
C MET A 516 3.70 4.73 24.48
N PHE A 517 2.62 4.12 24.97
CA PHE A 517 2.65 3.20 26.10
C PHE A 517 3.58 2.02 25.79
N GLU A 518 3.45 1.40 24.61
CA GLU A 518 4.21 0.20 24.26
C GLU A 518 5.70 0.47 24.25
N ARG A 519 6.14 1.50 23.49
CA ARG A 519 7.57 1.88 23.42
C ARG A 519 8.14 2.22 24.80
N ARG A 520 7.38 2.93 25.64
CA ARG A 520 7.88 3.37 26.96
C ARG A 520 7.98 2.22 27.95
N ILE A 521 6.98 1.36 28.02
CA ILE A 521 6.96 0.18 28.90
C ILE A 521 8.01 -0.84 28.43
N LYS A 522 8.17 -1.05 27.12
CA LYS A 522 9.22 -1.90 26.56
C LYS A 522 10.62 -1.45 26.98
N ARG A 523 10.98 -0.17 26.77
CA ARG A 523 12.28 0.37 27.22
C ARG A 523 12.47 0.25 28.74
N TYR A 524 11.42 0.45 29.54
CA TYR A 524 11.52 0.27 31.00
C TYR A 524 11.71 -1.20 31.41
N SER A 525 11.06 -2.13 30.70
CA SER A 525 11.27 -3.57 30.86
C SER A 525 12.71 -3.97 30.50
N GLU A 526 13.25 -3.48 29.39
CA GLU A 526 14.66 -3.70 29.01
C GLU A 526 15.64 -3.11 30.03
N GLN A 527 15.32 -1.95 30.64
CA GLN A 527 16.11 -1.36 31.72
C GLN A 527 16.07 -2.23 33.01
N MET A 528 14.90 -2.75 33.39
CA MET A 528 14.70 -3.48 34.66
C MET A 528 15.01 -4.98 34.60
N PHE A 529 14.97 -5.59 33.41
CA PHE A 529 15.07 -7.04 33.20
C PHE A 529 16.02 -7.45 32.06
N GLY A 530 16.68 -6.52 31.37
CA GLY A 530 17.62 -6.80 30.27
C GLY A 530 16.95 -7.18 28.94
N GLN A 531 17.76 -7.39 27.89
CA GLN A 531 17.26 -7.82 26.57
C GLN A 531 16.93 -9.32 26.56
N GLN A 532 15.67 -9.66 26.25
CA GLN A 532 15.27 -11.05 26.05
C GLN A 532 15.77 -11.59 24.70
N ARG A 533 16.08 -12.89 24.65
CA ARG A 533 16.69 -13.55 23.47
C ARG A 533 15.74 -13.80 22.28
N ASN A 534 14.50 -13.34 22.32
CA ASN A 534 13.52 -13.60 21.26
C ASN A 534 12.99 -12.31 20.60
N PRO A 535 13.58 -11.85 19.48
CA PRO A 535 13.11 -10.66 18.75
C PRO A 535 11.73 -10.81 18.11
N LEU A 536 11.17 -12.03 18.04
CA LEU A 536 9.92 -12.34 17.32
C LEU A 536 8.65 -12.18 18.16
N SER A 537 8.76 -12.05 19.49
CA SER A 537 7.61 -11.66 20.33
C SER A 537 7.43 -10.14 20.28
N SER A 538 6.78 -9.65 19.23
CA SER A 538 6.49 -8.23 19.02
C SER A 538 5.27 -7.71 19.80
N SER A 539 4.70 -8.50 20.72
CA SER A 539 3.61 -8.09 21.60
C SER A 539 4.11 -7.64 22.98
N ALA A 540 3.42 -6.68 23.59
CA ALA A 540 3.75 -6.19 24.93
C ALA A 540 3.55 -7.23 26.05
N GLU A 541 2.96 -8.39 25.73
CA GLU A 541 2.89 -9.60 26.55
C GLU A 541 4.29 -10.09 27.03
N ALA A 542 5.36 -9.71 26.32
CA ALA A 542 6.75 -10.00 26.71
C ALA A 542 7.32 -9.08 27.82
N SER A 543 6.59 -8.03 28.25
CA SER A 543 7.01 -7.11 29.30
C SER A 543 6.46 -7.52 30.66
N PHE A 544 7.31 -7.83 31.64
CA PHE A 544 6.89 -8.19 33.00
C PHE A 544 6.07 -7.09 33.72
N PHE A 545 6.15 -5.83 33.27
CA PHE A 545 5.30 -4.75 33.81
C PHE A 545 3.85 -4.81 33.32
N ILE A 546 3.57 -5.51 32.22
CA ILE A 546 2.23 -5.80 31.72
C ILE A 546 1.89 -7.22 32.18
N SER A 547 0.97 -7.35 33.13
CA SER A 547 0.63 -8.64 33.77
C SER A 547 -0.25 -9.54 32.89
N GLY A 548 -0.02 -9.53 31.57
CA GLY A 548 -0.93 -9.99 30.52
C GLY A 548 -1.72 -8.85 29.89
N LEU A 549 -2.39 -9.13 28.77
CA LEU A 549 -3.36 -8.20 28.19
C LEU A 549 -4.76 -8.50 28.76
N PHE A 550 -5.48 -7.45 29.12
CA PHE A 550 -6.86 -7.55 29.59
C PHE A 550 -7.81 -7.82 28.40
N SER A 551 -8.76 -8.74 28.59
CA SER A 551 -9.76 -9.12 27.58
C SER A 551 -11.19 -9.19 28.10
N ASP A 552 -11.45 -8.91 29.39
CA ASP A 552 -12.78 -9.09 29.99
C ASP A 552 -13.68 -7.84 29.80
N PHE A 553 -13.72 -7.36 28.56
CA PHE A 553 -14.57 -6.27 28.07
C PHE A 553 -14.99 -6.56 26.61
N ASN A 554 -16.02 -5.86 26.14
CA ASN A 554 -16.43 -5.90 24.74
C ASN A 554 -16.15 -4.54 24.08
N ASN A 555 -15.23 -4.55 23.11
CA ASN A 555 -14.90 -3.42 22.23
C ASN A 555 -15.49 -3.54 20.82
N PHE A 556 -16.27 -4.59 20.52
CA PHE A 556 -17.04 -4.66 19.28
C PHE A 556 -18.38 -3.94 19.47
N THR A 557 -18.32 -2.64 19.76
CA THR A 557 -19.48 -1.75 19.96
C THR A 557 -19.59 -0.78 18.78
N GLU A 558 -20.78 -0.22 18.54
CA GLU A 558 -20.95 0.80 17.51
C GLU A 558 -20.20 2.10 17.86
N GLU A 559 -20.10 2.43 19.15
CA GLU A 559 -19.37 3.61 19.61
C GLU A 559 -17.84 3.43 19.45
N ASP A 560 -17.24 2.28 19.80
CA ASP A 560 -15.78 2.05 19.58
C ASP A 560 -15.42 2.11 18.09
N MET A 561 -16.34 1.72 17.18
CA MET A 561 -16.14 1.87 15.73
C MET A 561 -16.11 3.34 15.26
N VAL A 562 -16.75 4.26 15.96
CA VAL A 562 -16.84 5.70 15.60
C VAL A 562 -15.85 6.56 16.41
N SER A 563 -15.54 6.15 17.65
CA SER A 563 -14.69 6.88 18.60
C SER A 563 -13.21 6.51 18.56
N SER A 564 -12.80 5.40 17.91
CA SER A 564 -11.44 4.83 17.99
C SER A 564 -10.36 5.61 17.19
N TRP A 565 -10.15 6.88 17.56
CA TRP A 565 -9.07 7.79 17.11
C TRP A 565 -9.11 8.20 15.64
N ILE A 566 -9.71 7.38 14.78
CA ILE A 566 -10.09 7.74 13.41
C ILE A 566 -11.19 8.78 13.52
N GLN A 567 -10.90 9.99 13.05
CA GLN A 567 -11.95 10.98 12.85
C GLN A 567 -12.79 10.53 11.66
N GLU A 568 -13.85 9.78 11.94
CA GLU A 568 -15.04 9.71 11.10
C GLU A 568 -15.65 11.13 11.02
N THR A 569 -15.01 11.98 10.21
CA THR A 569 -15.73 13.06 9.52
C THR A 569 -16.99 12.46 8.90
N GLU A 570 -18.11 13.21 8.87
CA GLU A 570 -19.49 12.82 8.45
C GLU A 570 -19.57 12.29 6.99
N ALA A 571 -18.86 11.20 6.75
CA ALA A 571 -18.07 10.99 5.54
C ALA A 571 -17.30 9.65 5.57
N SER A 572 -17.38 8.85 6.63
CA SER A 572 -17.06 7.41 6.59
C SER A 572 -18.15 6.68 5.81
N SER A 573 -19.39 6.89 6.23
CA SER A 573 -20.62 6.31 5.66
C SER A 573 -21.00 6.89 4.29
N GLN A 574 -20.27 7.90 3.80
CA GLN A 574 -20.37 8.38 2.42
C GLN A 574 -19.02 8.30 1.73
N THR A 575 -18.98 7.51 0.66
CA THR A 575 -17.79 7.21 -0.14
C THR A 575 -17.20 8.48 -0.77
N LEU A 576 -15.92 8.46 -1.15
CA LEU A 576 -15.09 9.65 -1.39
C LEU A 576 -15.71 10.62 -2.40
N LEU A 577 -16.27 10.10 -3.50
CA LEU A 577 -16.86 10.88 -4.58
C LEU A 577 -18.27 11.34 -4.25
N ILE A 578 -18.96 10.71 -3.30
CA ILE A 578 -20.24 11.23 -2.79
C ILE A 578 -19.99 12.57 -2.09
N LYS A 579 -18.93 12.70 -1.28
CA LYS A 579 -18.51 13.99 -0.69
C LYS A 579 -18.12 15.03 -1.76
N ARG A 580 -17.36 14.60 -2.77
CA ARG A 580 -16.93 15.48 -3.88
C ARG A 580 -18.10 15.81 -4.85
N SER A 581 -19.22 15.06 -4.79
CA SER A 581 -20.36 15.25 -5.70
C SER A 581 -21.16 16.53 -5.42
N ASP A 582 -21.16 17.06 -4.19
CA ASP A 582 -21.94 18.26 -3.88
C ASP A 582 -21.45 19.48 -4.67
N GLN A 583 -20.14 19.59 -4.92
CA GLN A 583 -19.55 20.59 -5.82
C GLN A 583 -20.00 20.45 -7.29
N LEU A 584 -20.44 19.26 -7.71
CA LEU A 584 -20.98 19.00 -9.05
C LEU A 584 -22.52 19.18 -9.09
N LYS A 585 -23.22 18.90 -7.98
CA LYS A 585 -24.66 19.15 -7.81
C LYS A 585 -24.97 20.65 -7.78
N GLU A 586 -24.19 21.46 -7.06
CA GLU A 586 -24.34 22.93 -7.09
C GLU A 586 -24.17 23.49 -8.51
N TRP A 587 -23.35 22.83 -9.35
CA TRP A 587 -23.07 23.30 -10.71
C TRP A 587 -24.14 22.91 -11.75
N SER A 588 -24.92 21.85 -11.52
CA SER A 588 -26.04 21.47 -12.40
C SER A 588 -27.18 22.50 -12.40
N ALA A 589 -27.31 23.28 -11.33
CA ALA A 589 -28.31 24.33 -11.16
C ALA A 589 -28.00 25.63 -11.92
N LEU A 590 -26.72 25.88 -12.27
CA LEU A 590 -26.26 27.20 -12.74
C LEU A 590 -25.87 27.22 -14.22
N ASP A 591 -24.99 26.32 -14.68
CA ASP A 591 -24.30 26.50 -15.97
C ASP A 591 -24.87 25.67 -17.15
N ILE A 592 -25.54 24.54 -16.89
CA ILE A 592 -26.11 23.69 -17.97
C ILE A 592 -27.54 24.14 -18.38
N GLN A 593 -28.25 24.85 -17.51
CA GLN A 593 -29.67 25.18 -17.71
C GLN A 593 -29.94 26.47 -18.50
N ASN A 594 -28.99 27.41 -18.51
CA ASN A 594 -29.27 28.83 -18.78
C ASN A 594 -28.86 29.34 -20.18
N LYS A 595 -28.72 28.47 -21.20
CA LYS A 595 -28.54 28.90 -22.60
C LYS A 595 -29.40 28.09 -23.58
N PRO A 596 -30.18 28.73 -24.47
CA PRO A 596 -30.98 28.03 -25.46
C PRO A 596 -30.07 27.36 -26.48
N HIS A 597 -30.23 26.06 -26.68
CA HIS A 597 -29.46 25.31 -27.65
C HIS A 597 -30.11 25.40 -29.04
N GLN A 598 -29.38 25.93 -30.02
CA GLN A 598 -29.73 25.81 -31.44
C GLN A 598 -28.67 24.92 -32.12
N GLY A 599 -29.13 23.79 -32.65
CA GLY A 599 -28.30 22.75 -33.28
C GLY A 599 -29.18 21.83 -34.12
N ASN A 600 -28.58 20.84 -34.78
CA ASN A 600 -29.36 19.83 -35.50
C ASN A 600 -29.81 18.68 -34.57
N ALA A 601 -30.79 17.89 -34.98
CA ALA A 601 -31.40 16.85 -34.13
C ALA A 601 -30.39 15.81 -33.58
N ASN A 602 -29.33 15.48 -34.34
CA ASN A 602 -28.29 14.54 -33.89
C ASN A 602 -27.37 15.18 -32.83
N GLN A 603 -27.08 16.48 -32.97
CA GLN A 603 -26.32 17.26 -32.01
C GLN A 603 -27.11 17.50 -30.72
N GLU A 604 -28.41 17.83 -30.84
CA GLU A 604 -29.32 18.01 -29.71
C GLU A 604 -29.47 16.70 -28.92
N LYS A 605 -29.68 15.57 -29.62
CA LYS A 605 -29.68 14.24 -29.01
C LYS A 605 -28.39 13.97 -28.22
N LEU A 606 -27.22 14.17 -28.83
CA LEU A 606 -25.94 13.91 -28.14
C LEU A 606 -25.69 14.86 -26.94
N TYR A 607 -26.16 16.10 -26.99
CA TYR A 607 -26.09 17.03 -25.86
C TYR A 607 -27.03 16.60 -24.72
N ASN A 608 -28.24 16.18 -25.05
CA ASN A 608 -29.21 15.67 -24.09
C ASN A 608 -28.75 14.32 -23.49
N ASP A 609 -28.08 13.46 -24.26
CA ASP A 609 -27.44 12.21 -23.81
C ASP A 609 -26.23 12.45 -22.87
N ILE A 610 -25.56 13.61 -22.98
CA ILE A 610 -24.54 14.09 -22.03
C ILE A 610 -25.22 14.61 -20.77
N ARG A 611 -26.22 15.49 -20.90
CA ARG A 611 -26.97 16.08 -19.78
C ARG A 611 -27.63 15.00 -18.91
N HIS A 612 -28.40 14.09 -19.51
CA HIS A 612 -29.05 13.00 -18.78
C HIS A 612 -28.05 12.10 -18.04
N HIS A 613 -26.86 11.89 -18.61
CA HIS A 613 -25.79 11.09 -17.99
C HIS A 613 -25.01 11.84 -16.89
N PHE A 614 -25.08 13.17 -16.87
CA PHE A 614 -24.61 14.01 -15.75
C PHE A 614 -25.67 14.12 -14.64
N ASP A 615 -26.94 14.28 -15.00
CA ASP A 615 -28.06 14.36 -14.06
C ASP A 615 -28.28 13.02 -13.31
N THR A 616 -28.02 11.88 -13.95
CA THR A 616 -28.13 10.53 -13.34
C THR A 616 -26.85 10.04 -12.64
N LEU A 617 -25.74 10.77 -12.74
CA LEU A 617 -24.40 10.30 -12.35
C LEU A 617 -24.29 9.97 -10.85
N PHE A 618 -25.04 10.68 -10.01
CA PHE A 618 -25.04 10.55 -8.55
C PHE A 618 -26.21 9.73 -7.99
N LEU A 619 -26.96 9.01 -8.83
CA LEU A 619 -28.00 8.06 -8.39
C LEU A 619 -27.41 6.71 -7.94
N GLU A 620 -26.12 6.48 -8.18
CA GLU A 620 -25.43 5.24 -7.84
C GLU A 620 -24.79 5.28 -6.45
N ASN A 621 -24.85 4.14 -5.75
CA ASN A 621 -24.58 4.04 -4.31
C ASN A 621 -23.13 3.67 -3.94
N THR A 622 -22.16 3.73 -4.86
CA THR A 622 -20.77 3.32 -4.62
C THR A 622 -19.77 4.09 -5.49
N ASP A 623 -18.61 4.46 -4.93
CA ASP A 623 -17.51 5.15 -5.64
C ASP A 623 -17.15 4.48 -6.98
N LYS A 624 -17.02 3.14 -7.00
CA LYS A 624 -16.69 2.38 -8.21
C LYS A 624 -17.65 2.65 -9.37
N LYS A 625 -18.97 2.67 -9.10
CA LYS A 625 -19.98 2.95 -10.13
C LYS A 625 -19.99 4.41 -10.53
N ILE A 626 -19.82 5.33 -9.57
CA ILE A 626 -19.71 6.76 -9.83
C ILE A 626 -18.50 7.03 -10.74
N LEU A 627 -17.33 6.45 -10.48
CA LEU A 627 -16.14 6.51 -11.35
C LEU A 627 -16.43 5.99 -12.77
N LYS A 628 -17.03 4.80 -12.90
CA LYS A 628 -17.42 4.21 -14.19
C LYS A 628 -18.29 5.19 -14.99
N ASN A 629 -19.25 5.84 -14.33
CA ASN A 629 -20.14 6.80 -14.95
C ASN A 629 -19.44 8.14 -15.25
N ILE A 630 -18.52 8.60 -14.40
CA ILE A 630 -17.69 9.80 -14.66
C ILE A 630 -16.84 9.60 -15.92
N PHE A 631 -16.14 8.47 -16.00
CA PHE A 631 -15.31 8.13 -17.15
C PHE A 631 -16.15 7.96 -18.43
N SER A 632 -17.33 7.34 -18.32
CA SER A 632 -18.30 7.23 -19.42
C SER A 632 -18.83 8.59 -19.88
N LEU A 633 -19.04 9.55 -18.95
CA LEU A 633 -19.40 10.92 -19.29
C LEU A 633 -18.24 11.66 -20.00
N GLN A 634 -17.00 11.53 -19.50
CA GLN A 634 -15.84 12.16 -20.14
C GLN A 634 -15.65 11.68 -21.59
N LEU A 635 -15.94 10.40 -21.88
CA LEU A 635 -15.98 9.87 -23.25
C LEU A 635 -17.05 10.55 -24.12
N LYS A 636 -18.29 10.67 -23.62
CA LYS A 636 -19.39 11.35 -24.35
C LYS A 636 -19.05 12.82 -24.62
N ILE A 637 -18.53 13.53 -23.62
CA ILE A 637 -18.08 14.92 -23.71
C ILE A 637 -16.99 15.05 -24.78
N GLN A 638 -15.97 14.19 -24.76
CA GLN A 638 -14.88 14.23 -25.76
C GLN A 638 -15.39 13.96 -27.18
N SER A 639 -16.33 13.02 -27.35
CA SER A 639 -16.98 12.74 -28.63
C SER A 639 -17.73 13.97 -29.17
N TYR A 640 -18.52 14.65 -28.35
CA TYR A 640 -19.20 15.88 -28.73
C TYR A 640 -18.22 17.00 -29.11
N ILE A 641 -17.15 17.20 -28.32
CA ILE A 641 -16.12 18.21 -28.60
C ILE A 641 -15.40 17.93 -29.94
N ASN A 642 -15.13 16.66 -30.26
CA ASN A 642 -14.49 16.27 -31.51
C ASN A 642 -15.40 16.48 -32.73
N ASN A 643 -16.68 16.14 -32.61
CA ASN A 643 -17.65 16.17 -33.71
C ASN A 643 -18.23 17.58 -33.96
N TYR A 644 -18.31 18.42 -32.91
CA TYR A 644 -18.93 19.75 -32.97
C TYR A 644 -18.01 20.89 -32.47
N PRO A 645 -16.72 20.97 -32.88
CA PRO A 645 -15.68 21.76 -32.22
C PRO A 645 -15.86 23.29 -32.27
N LYS A 646 -16.77 23.80 -33.13
CA LYS A 646 -17.02 25.24 -33.33
C LYS A 646 -18.21 25.79 -32.52
N PHE A 647 -18.94 24.97 -31.78
CA PHE A 647 -20.18 25.39 -31.11
C PHE A 647 -19.95 26.04 -29.73
N PRO A 648 -20.79 27.01 -29.31
CA PRO A 648 -20.64 27.69 -28.01
C PRO A 648 -20.63 26.76 -26.79
N SER A 649 -21.34 25.62 -26.86
CA SER A 649 -21.39 24.60 -25.81
C SER A 649 -20.03 23.92 -25.55
N VAL A 650 -19.12 23.91 -26.54
CA VAL A 650 -17.77 23.32 -26.38
C VAL A 650 -16.96 24.01 -25.29
N ALA A 651 -17.18 25.31 -25.04
CA ALA A 651 -16.51 26.02 -23.95
C ALA A 651 -16.96 25.49 -22.57
N ALA A 652 -18.27 25.38 -22.35
CA ALA A 652 -18.85 24.85 -21.11
C ALA A 652 -18.46 23.38 -20.89
N LEU A 653 -18.50 22.57 -21.96
CA LEU A 653 -18.12 21.15 -21.91
C LEU A 653 -16.62 20.93 -21.63
N LYS A 654 -15.73 21.82 -22.09
CA LYS A 654 -14.30 21.78 -21.74
C LYS A 654 -14.05 22.15 -20.27
N GLU A 655 -14.70 23.19 -19.74
CA GLU A 655 -14.58 23.51 -18.31
C GLU A 655 -15.24 22.43 -17.43
N LEU A 656 -16.34 21.79 -17.87
CA LEU A 656 -16.89 20.60 -17.21
C LEU A 656 -15.87 19.45 -17.17
N GLN A 657 -15.25 19.13 -18.31
CA GLN A 657 -14.23 18.08 -18.43
C GLN A 657 -13.04 18.31 -17.47
N LYS A 658 -12.58 19.57 -17.38
CA LYS A 658 -11.51 20.03 -16.50
C LYS A 658 -11.91 19.98 -15.01
N LYS A 659 -13.10 20.45 -14.64
CA LYS A 659 -13.61 20.35 -13.25
C LYS A 659 -13.76 18.90 -12.80
N ILE A 660 -14.31 18.03 -13.64
CA ILE A 660 -14.41 16.60 -13.39
C ILE A 660 -12.99 15.99 -13.23
N HIS A 661 -12.04 16.35 -14.11
CA HIS A 661 -10.67 15.86 -14.02
C HIS A 661 -10.02 16.21 -12.66
N ASN A 662 -10.11 17.46 -12.22
CA ASN A 662 -9.55 17.88 -10.92
C ASN A 662 -10.25 17.22 -9.71
N ILE A 663 -11.55 16.89 -9.82
CA ILE A 663 -12.33 16.23 -8.77
C ILE A 663 -11.99 14.74 -8.65
N VAL A 664 -11.72 14.08 -9.78
CA VAL A 664 -11.25 12.68 -9.79
C VAL A 664 -9.77 12.61 -9.40
N PHE A 665 -8.93 13.43 -10.02
CA PHE A 665 -7.48 13.42 -9.85
C PHE A 665 -6.96 14.71 -9.17
N PRO A 666 -7.11 14.86 -7.84
CA PRO A 666 -6.40 15.91 -7.13
C PRO A 666 -4.91 15.55 -7.05
N ASP A 667 -4.04 16.55 -7.23
CA ASP A 667 -2.59 16.34 -7.45
C ASP A 667 -1.86 15.64 -6.28
N ALA A 668 -2.42 15.68 -5.07
CA ALA A 668 -1.89 14.98 -3.90
C ALA A 668 -2.18 13.46 -3.90
N ASP A 669 -3.29 13.01 -4.52
CA ASP A 669 -3.72 11.60 -4.49
C ASP A 669 -3.07 10.76 -5.62
N PHE A 670 -2.59 11.37 -6.71
CA PHE A 670 -2.14 10.64 -7.91
C PHE A 670 -0.95 11.30 -8.65
N LYS A 671 0.09 10.52 -8.94
CA LYS A 671 1.21 10.94 -9.82
C LYS A 671 0.73 11.12 -11.26
N LEU A 672 1.31 12.07 -12.00
CA LEU A 672 0.90 12.42 -13.37
C LEU A 672 0.87 11.22 -14.35
N ASN A 673 1.76 10.24 -14.19
CA ASN A 673 1.71 9.00 -14.97
C ASN A 673 0.52 8.11 -14.60
N GLN A 674 0.22 7.92 -13.30
CA GLN A 674 -0.97 7.20 -12.83
C GLN A 674 -2.26 7.85 -13.37
N GLN A 675 -2.38 9.18 -13.27
CA GLN A 675 -3.52 9.94 -13.81
C GLN A 675 -3.70 9.69 -15.33
N ARG A 676 -2.61 9.84 -16.11
CA ARG A 676 -2.61 9.61 -17.55
C ARG A 676 -3.05 8.19 -17.88
N SER A 677 -2.48 7.18 -17.24
CA SER A 677 -2.81 5.77 -17.50
C SER A 677 -4.26 5.44 -17.17
N ILE A 678 -4.82 5.94 -16.06
CA ILE A 678 -6.25 5.77 -15.76
C ILE A 678 -7.11 6.42 -16.85
N ILE A 679 -6.73 7.60 -17.36
CA ILE A 679 -7.44 8.32 -18.46
C ILE A 679 -7.24 7.65 -19.84
N ILE A 680 -6.25 6.78 -19.98
CA ILE A 680 -6.06 5.94 -21.18
C ILE A 680 -6.97 4.71 -21.06
N ILE A 681 -6.88 3.98 -19.95
CA ILE A 681 -7.68 2.79 -19.66
C ILE A 681 -9.17 3.12 -19.64
N SER A 682 -9.56 4.31 -19.16
CA SER A 682 -10.96 4.74 -19.11
C SER A 682 -11.62 4.96 -20.48
N LYS A 683 -10.83 4.92 -21.56
CA LYS A 683 -11.32 4.92 -22.94
C LYS A 683 -11.51 3.52 -23.52
N ILE A 684 -10.93 2.50 -22.87
CA ILE A 684 -10.92 1.09 -23.27
C ILE A 684 -11.96 0.32 -22.44
N ASP A 685 -11.91 0.49 -21.11
CA ASP A 685 -12.87 -0.01 -20.12
C ASP A 685 -13.00 0.99 -18.93
N PRO A 686 -14.10 1.79 -18.88
CA PRO A 686 -14.41 2.68 -17.76
C PRO A 686 -14.55 2.00 -16.39
N GLU A 687 -14.93 0.72 -16.33
CA GLU A 687 -15.09 -0.02 -15.07
C GLU A 687 -13.76 -0.58 -14.56
N GLN A 688 -12.89 -1.04 -15.44
CA GLN A 688 -11.53 -1.41 -15.06
C GLN A 688 -10.71 -0.17 -14.68
N ALA A 689 -10.89 0.96 -15.36
CA ALA A 689 -10.32 2.24 -14.92
C ALA A 689 -10.81 2.64 -13.52
N ALA A 690 -12.08 2.40 -13.18
CA ALA A 690 -12.61 2.60 -11.83
C ALA A 690 -11.98 1.65 -10.79
N ARG A 691 -11.76 0.37 -11.13
CA ARG A 691 -11.04 -0.59 -10.26
C ARG A 691 -9.60 -0.13 -9.98
N ILE A 692 -8.86 0.22 -11.03
CA ILE A 692 -7.45 0.65 -10.96
C ILE A 692 -7.31 1.99 -10.23
N TYR A 693 -8.22 2.94 -10.46
CA TYR A 693 -8.29 4.19 -9.71
C TYR A 693 -8.41 3.92 -8.20
N MET A 694 -9.29 3.00 -7.78
CA MET A 694 -9.47 2.68 -6.36
C MET A 694 -8.25 1.99 -5.76
N SER A 695 -7.68 1.00 -6.45
CA SER A 695 -6.45 0.30 -6.04
C SER A 695 -5.29 1.28 -5.81
N ILE A 696 -5.06 2.23 -6.73
CA ILE A 696 -4.06 3.29 -6.55
C ILE A 696 -4.43 4.25 -5.42
N HIS A 697 -5.69 4.69 -5.31
CA HIS A 697 -6.09 5.62 -4.25
C HIS A 697 -5.85 5.02 -2.86
N ASP A 698 -6.25 3.76 -2.66
CA ASP A 698 -6.09 3.06 -1.39
C ASP A 698 -4.62 2.71 -1.10
N HIS A 699 -3.80 2.43 -2.13
CA HIS A 699 -2.36 2.28 -2.00
C HIS A 699 -1.68 3.60 -1.58
N ASN A 700 -1.86 4.66 -2.37
CA ASN A 700 -1.21 5.97 -2.16
C ASN A 700 -1.61 6.61 -0.81
N LYS A 701 -2.79 6.27 -0.27
CA LYS A 701 -3.36 6.89 0.93
C LYS A 701 -3.28 6.05 2.21
N TYR A 702 -3.29 4.72 2.09
CA TYR A 702 -3.28 3.81 3.25
C TYR A 702 -2.11 2.81 3.24
N GLY A 703 -1.19 2.88 2.28
CA GLY A 703 0.00 2.02 2.20
C GLY A 703 -0.29 0.55 1.84
N LYS A 704 -1.53 0.20 1.48
CA LYS A 704 -1.92 -1.18 1.16
C LYS A 704 -1.22 -1.69 -0.11
N ALA A 705 -0.75 -2.93 -0.10
CA ALA A 705 0.07 -3.47 -1.19
C ALA A 705 -0.76 -4.06 -2.35
N GLU A 706 -0.97 -3.28 -3.41
CA GLU A 706 -1.25 -3.75 -4.79
C GLU A 706 -0.44 -3.01 -5.91
N PRO A 707 0.78 -2.46 -5.69
CA PRO A 707 1.41 -1.58 -6.69
C PRO A 707 1.88 -2.31 -7.97
N ASN A 708 2.20 -3.60 -7.91
CA ASN A 708 2.97 -4.27 -8.97
C ASN A 708 2.14 -4.58 -10.23
N ILE A 709 0.89 -5.03 -10.09
CA ILE A 709 0.01 -5.28 -11.25
C ILE A 709 -0.36 -3.97 -11.96
N ASN A 710 -0.52 -2.89 -11.19
CA ASN A 710 -0.73 -1.54 -11.72
C ASN A 710 0.50 -1.05 -12.50
N ALA A 711 1.72 -1.31 -12.00
CA ALA A 711 2.96 -0.97 -12.72
C ALA A 711 3.09 -1.68 -14.08
N LEU A 712 2.70 -2.96 -14.17
CA LEU A 712 2.62 -3.69 -15.44
C LEU A 712 1.62 -3.02 -16.41
N ILE A 713 0.38 -2.75 -15.96
CA ILE A 713 -0.66 -2.12 -16.79
C ILE A 713 -0.21 -0.74 -17.33
N PHE A 714 0.62 0.01 -16.59
CA PHE A 714 1.10 1.34 -17.03
C PHE A 714 2.38 1.30 -17.87
N SER A 715 3.13 0.19 -17.82
CA SER A 715 4.35 -0.01 -18.59
C SER A 715 4.10 -0.72 -19.93
N ASP A 716 2.94 -1.35 -20.08
CA ASP A 716 2.57 -2.08 -21.29
C ASP A 716 2.51 -1.17 -22.55
N PRO A 717 3.27 -1.46 -23.61
CA PRO A 717 3.31 -0.63 -24.81
C PRO A 717 2.10 -0.83 -25.75
N TYR A 718 1.31 -1.89 -25.58
CA TYR A 718 0.10 -2.15 -26.37
C TYR A 718 -1.15 -1.51 -25.75
N LEU A 719 -1.16 -1.24 -24.43
CA LEU A 719 -2.24 -0.50 -23.75
C LEU A 719 -2.15 1.04 -23.90
N GLN A 720 -1.28 1.53 -24.78
CA GLN A 720 -1.08 2.96 -25.05
C GLN A 720 -2.27 3.58 -25.82
N PRO A 721 -2.46 4.92 -25.76
CA PRO A 721 -3.59 5.62 -26.40
C PRO A 721 -3.38 5.80 -27.92
N PHE A 722 -3.32 4.68 -28.63
CA PHE A 722 -3.29 4.63 -30.07
C PHE A 722 -4.61 5.15 -30.66
N LYS A 723 -4.53 5.87 -31.77
CA LYS A 723 -5.70 6.39 -32.49
C LYS A 723 -6.24 5.40 -33.51
N GLY A 724 -5.38 4.48 -33.98
CA GLY A 724 -5.65 3.65 -35.12
C GLY A 724 -5.87 4.47 -36.39
N PHE A 725 -6.53 3.85 -37.36
CA PHE A 725 -7.02 4.49 -38.57
C PHE A 725 -8.23 5.39 -38.26
N THR A 726 -8.40 6.46 -39.05
CA THR A 726 -9.37 7.56 -38.76
C THR A 726 -10.16 8.04 -39.99
N GLY A 727 -10.14 7.29 -41.10
CA GLY A 727 -10.96 7.56 -42.28
C GLY A 727 -12.27 6.77 -42.27
N GLU A 728 -13.22 7.20 -43.09
CA GLU A 728 -14.47 6.48 -43.37
C GLU A 728 -14.21 5.40 -44.43
N GLU A 729 -13.89 4.19 -43.98
CA GLU A 729 -13.70 3.00 -44.82
C GLU A 729 -14.60 1.85 -44.34
N ASN A 730 -14.77 0.83 -45.19
CA ASN A 730 -15.51 -0.38 -44.81
C ASN A 730 -14.65 -1.26 -43.90
N ASP A 731 -15.23 -1.66 -42.77
CA ASP A 731 -14.63 -2.57 -41.78
C ASP A 731 -14.89 -4.05 -42.07
N ILE A 732 -15.99 -4.34 -42.78
CA ILE A 732 -16.48 -5.69 -43.08
C ILE A 732 -16.53 -5.84 -44.60
N PHE A 733 -15.86 -6.88 -45.11
CA PHE A 733 -15.88 -7.25 -46.52
C PHE A 733 -16.71 -8.52 -46.67
N GLN A 734 -17.60 -8.55 -47.67
CA GLN A 734 -18.49 -9.68 -47.95
C GLN A 734 -18.53 -9.98 -49.46
N GLY A 735 -18.55 -11.27 -49.82
CA GLY A 735 -18.89 -11.75 -51.15
C GLY A 735 -17.85 -11.53 -52.26
N LYS A 736 -16.66 -10.98 -51.96
CA LYS A 736 -15.55 -10.84 -52.93
C LYS A 736 -14.20 -11.15 -52.27
N GLN A 737 -13.70 -12.37 -52.51
CA GLN A 737 -12.44 -12.94 -51.98
C GLN A 737 -12.43 -13.32 -50.49
N GLY A 738 -13.61 -13.49 -49.88
CA GLY A 738 -13.76 -13.99 -48.51
C GLY A 738 -14.47 -12.99 -47.61
N ASP A 739 -15.20 -13.50 -46.63
CA ASP A 739 -15.95 -12.68 -45.67
C ASP A 739 -15.07 -12.43 -44.44
N PHE A 740 -14.51 -11.22 -44.31
CA PHE A 740 -13.56 -10.90 -43.23
C PHE A 740 -13.73 -9.48 -42.66
N ASN A 741 -13.27 -9.31 -41.43
CA ASN A 741 -13.18 -8.01 -40.75
C ASN A 741 -11.75 -7.47 -40.88
N ALA A 742 -11.58 -6.21 -41.25
CA ALA A 742 -10.26 -5.59 -41.35
C ALA A 742 -9.65 -5.36 -39.95
N LYS A 743 -8.41 -5.82 -39.75
CA LYS A 743 -7.56 -5.48 -38.59
C LYS A 743 -6.75 -4.21 -38.84
N PHE A 744 -6.35 -3.94 -40.10
CA PHE A 744 -5.63 -2.71 -40.49
C PHE A 744 -6.12 -2.13 -41.82
N HIS A 745 -5.98 -0.81 -41.98
CA HIS A 745 -6.23 -0.07 -43.22
C HIS A 745 -4.97 0.74 -43.56
N ILE A 746 -4.23 0.34 -44.60
CA ILE A 746 -2.90 0.87 -44.92
C ILE A 746 -2.92 1.54 -46.31
N PRO A 747 -2.91 2.88 -46.40
CA PRO A 747 -2.70 3.59 -47.66
C PRO A 747 -1.31 3.28 -48.24
N LEU A 748 -1.27 2.69 -49.44
CA LEU A 748 -0.03 2.19 -50.05
C LEU A 748 0.71 3.22 -50.92
N GLY A 749 0.07 4.33 -51.28
CA GLY A 749 0.70 5.42 -52.03
C GLY A 749 1.37 4.95 -53.33
N ASN A 750 2.68 5.21 -53.48
CA ASN A 750 3.47 4.75 -54.63
C ASN A 750 3.84 3.25 -54.58
N LYS A 751 3.65 2.57 -53.45
CA LYS A 751 3.93 1.14 -53.27
C LYS A 751 2.82 0.22 -53.80
N PHE A 752 1.64 0.78 -54.10
CA PHE A 752 0.42 0.04 -54.49
C PHE A 752 0.64 -0.99 -55.59
N THR A 753 1.39 -0.65 -56.65
CA THR A 753 1.62 -1.56 -57.79
C THR A 753 2.39 -2.81 -57.39
N VAL A 754 3.44 -2.66 -56.56
CA VAL A 754 4.28 -3.78 -56.09
C VAL A 754 3.50 -4.65 -55.11
N PHE A 755 2.74 -4.03 -54.20
CA PHE A 755 1.85 -4.74 -53.29
C PHE A 755 0.80 -5.55 -54.05
N LYS A 756 0.10 -4.93 -55.02
CA LYS A 756 -0.96 -5.58 -55.79
C LYS A 756 -0.47 -6.77 -56.61
N ALA A 757 0.71 -6.66 -57.24
CA ALA A 757 1.29 -7.76 -58.00
C ALA A 757 1.59 -8.98 -57.11
N ASN A 758 2.20 -8.76 -55.94
CA ASN A 758 2.51 -9.84 -54.99
C ASN A 758 1.25 -10.38 -54.29
N LEU A 759 0.25 -9.54 -54.00
CA LEU A 759 -1.00 -10.00 -53.40
C LEU A 759 -1.74 -10.96 -54.34
N LEU A 760 -1.84 -10.62 -55.64
CA LEU A 760 -2.47 -11.50 -56.62
C LEU A 760 -1.72 -12.83 -56.78
N ALA A 761 -0.39 -12.81 -56.67
CA ALA A 761 0.43 -14.02 -56.72
C ALA A 761 0.27 -14.90 -55.45
N ALA A 762 0.19 -14.31 -54.26
CA ALA A 762 -0.12 -15.01 -53.01
C ALA A 762 -1.55 -15.59 -53.02
N GLN A 763 -2.55 -14.82 -53.46
CA GLN A 763 -3.95 -15.26 -53.53
C GLN A 763 -4.15 -16.36 -54.57
N ALA A 764 -3.39 -16.37 -55.68
CA ALA A 764 -3.35 -17.49 -56.62
C ALA A 764 -2.82 -18.80 -55.99
N GLN A 765 -2.09 -18.71 -54.87
CA GLN A 765 -1.62 -19.84 -54.07
C GLN A 765 -2.52 -20.12 -52.84
N ASN A 766 -3.67 -19.43 -52.73
CA ASN A 766 -4.58 -19.45 -51.58
C ASN A 766 -3.94 -18.97 -50.26
N VAL A 767 -3.14 -17.90 -50.34
CA VAL A 767 -2.46 -17.24 -49.21
C VAL A 767 -2.81 -15.75 -49.21
N LEU A 768 -3.09 -15.16 -48.04
CA LEU A 768 -3.55 -13.77 -47.89
C LEU A 768 -4.89 -13.48 -48.60
N ASN A 769 -5.82 -14.43 -48.55
CA ASN A 769 -7.17 -14.22 -49.08
C ASN A 769 -7.92 -13.10 -48.33
N ASN A 770 -7.72 -12.95 -47.01
CA ASN A 770 -8.33 -11.89 -46.19
C ASN A 770 -7.59 -10.54 -46.33
N VAL A 771 -7.24 -10.14 -47.57
CA VAL A 771 -6.71 -8.82 -47.91
C VAL A 771 -7.43 -8.28 -49.14
N TYR A 772 -8.01 -7.09 -49.00
CA TYR A 772 -8.68 -6.36 -50.07
C TYR A 772 -7.92 -5.08 -50.44
N LEU A 773 -7.98 -4.70 -51.72
CA LEU A 773 -7.41 -3.46 -52.25
C LEU A 773 -8.51 -2.61 -52.88
N ASP A 774 -8.70 -1.40 -52.37
CA ASP A 774 -9.71 -0.47 -52.87
C ASP A 774 -9.21 0.44 -54.02
N GLU A 775 -10.11 1.27 -54.52
CA GLU A 775 -9.84 2.25 -55.58
C GLU A 775 -8.99 3.44 -55.08
N LYS A 776 -8.98 3.70 -53.76
CA LYS A 776 -8.20 4.75 -53.09
C LYS A 776 -6.73 4.33 -52.86
N LYS A 777 -6.36 3.09 -53.19
CA LYS A 777 -5.04 2.45 -52.96
C LYS A 777 -4.74 2.14 -51.50
N ILE A 778 -5.76 1.81 -50.72
CA ILE A 778 -5.69 1.31 -49.35
C ILE A 778 -5.72 -0.23 -49.37
N ALA A 779 -4.85 -0.86 -48.58
CA ALA A 779 -4.95 -2.27 -48.25
C ALA A 779 -5.74 -2.46 -46.95
N HIS A 780 -6.84 -3.20 -47.04
CA HIS A 780 -7.68 -3.59 -45.93
C HIS A 780 -7.29 -5.03 -45.56
N ILE A 781 -6.65 -5.20 -44.41
CA ILE A 781 -5.90 -6.41 -44.05
C ILE A 781 -6.57 -7.07 -42.84
N GLY A 782 -7.06 -8.31 -42.99
CA GLY A 782 -7.68 -9.10 -41.93
C GLY A 782 -6.71 -9.82 -40.98
N TYR A 783 -5.40 -9.70 -41.21
CA TYR A 783 -4.34 -10.40 -40.46
C TYR A 783 -3.65 -9.50 -39.43
N SER A 784 -3.26 -10.07 -38.28
CA SER A 784 -2.38 -9.43 -37.29
C SER A 784 -0.96 -9.34 -37.85
N TYR A 785 -0.10 -8.49 -37.27
CA TYR A 785 1.30 -8.43 -37.70
C TYR A 785 2.00 -9.79 -37.52
N ASN A 786 1.72 -10.49 -36.43
CA ASN A 786 2.30 -11.81 -36.16
C ASN A 786 1.77 -12.86 -37.15
N GLU A 787 0.46 -12.86 -37.44
CA GLU A 787 -0.17 -13.73 -38.45
C GLU A 787 0.46 -13.52 -39.84
N LEU A 788 0.70 -12.27 -40.26
CA LEU A 788 1.47 -11.98 -41.48
C LEU A 788 2.88 -12.58 -41.41
N THR A 789 3.62 -12.38 -40.31
CA THR A 789 4.98 -12.92 -40.19
C THR A 789 5.05 -14.45 -40.14
N ALA A 790 4.01 -15.14 -39.67
CA ALA A 790 3.91 -16.60 -39.71
C ALA A 790 3.81 -17.14 -41.16
N LEU A 791 3.33 -16.31 -42.09
CA LEU A 791 3.25 -16.61 -43.53
C LEU A 791 4.48 -16.13 -44.32
N LYS A 792 5.51 -15.57 -43.67
CA LYS A 792 6.71 -15.00 -44.33
C LYS A 792 7.53 -16.02 -45.14
N GLY A 793 7.36 -17.33 -44.91
CA GLY A 793 8.00 -18.36 -45.74
C GLY A 793 7.59 -18.32 -47.21
N ASN A 794 6.43 -17.72 -47.53
CA ASN A 794 6.02 -17.44 -48.89
C ASN A 794 6.72 -16.18 -49.43
N GLU A 795 7.36 -16.29 -50.61
CA GLU A 795 8.16 -15.20 -51.19
C GLU A 795 7.37 -13.90 -51.42
N HIS A 796 6.12 -14.01 -51.89
CA HIS A 796 5.26 -12.86 -52.13
C HIS A 796 4.82 -12.21 -50.82
N VAL A 797 4.53 -13.00 -49.78
CA VAL A 797 4.20 -12.49 -48.44
C VAL A 797 5.39 -11.75 -47.82
N GLY A 798 6.61 -12.26 -47.99
CA GLY A 798 7.83 -11.54 -47.58
C GLY A 798 7.94 -10.15 -48.21
N ILE A 799 7.65 -10.04 -49.51
CA ILE A 799 7.63 -8.75 -50.24
C ILE A 799 6.47 -7.87 -49.77
N ILE A 800 5.27 -8.43 -49.50
CA ILE A 800 4.12 -7.69 -48.96
C ILE A 800 4.43 -7.10 -47.59
N ILE A 801 5.02 -7.87 -46.67
CA ILE A 801 5.42 -7.36 -45.34
C ILE A 801 6.45 -6.24 -45.47
N TYR A 802 7.46 -6.39 -46.33
CA TYR A 802 8.43 -5.32 -46.60
C TYR A 802 7.76 -4.07 -47.17
N THR A 803 6.77 -4.25 -48.06
CA THR A 803 6.01 -3.16 -48.68
C THR A 803 5.13 -2.43 -47.66
N ILE A 804 4.53 -3.16 -46.70
CA ILE A 804 3.83 -2.58 -45.54
C ILE A 804 4.80 -1.77 -44.68
N ILE A 805 5.97 -2.33 -44.35
CA ILE A 805 7.00 -1.65 -43.55
C ILE A 805 7.38 -0.30 -44.16
N LEU A 806 7.60 -0.23 -45.48
CA LEU A 806 7.88 1.03 -46.16
C LEU A 806 6.68 2.01 -46.12
N ALA A 807 5.45 1.53 -46.37
CA ALA A 807 4.26 2.37 -46.36
C ALA A 807 3.94 2.97 -44.98
N ILE A 808 4.20 2.24 -43.89
CA ILE A 808 4.03 2.77 -42.53
C ILE A 808 5.19 3.66 -42.09
N GLN A 809 6.41 3.43 -42.60
CA GLN A 809 7.57 4.29 -42.35
C GLN A 809 7.39 5.71 -42.89
N GLU A 810 6.66 5.90 -44.00
CA GLU A 810 6.26 7.22 -44.52
C GLU A 810 5.35 8.02 -43.56
N LYS A 811 4.79 7.37 -42.52
CA LYS A 811 4.09 8.03 -41.39
C LYS A 811 4.76 7.77 -40.03
N ARG A 812 6.05 7.43 -40.01
CA ARG A 812 6.79 7.27 -38.75
C ARG A 812 7.14 8.63 -38.16
N ASP A 813 6.49 8.93 -37.04
CA ASP A 813 6.89 9.95 -36.07
C ASP A 813 8.32 9.66 -35.57
N SER A 814 9.23 10.62 -35.75
CA SER A 814 10.66 10.48 -35.43
C SER A 814 10.93 10.31 -33.93
N ASN A 815 9.97 10.69 -33.07
CA ASN A 815 10.05 10.47 -31.62
C ASN A 815 9.45 9.12 -31.20
N PHE A 816 8.91 8.33 -32.14
CA PHE A 816 8.30 7.04 -31.83
C PHE A 816 9.34 5.91 -31.77
N ILE A 817 9.81 5.67 -30.54
CA ILE A 817 10.56 4.47 -30.14
C ILE A 817 9.53 3.34 -29.93
N GLY A 818 9.16 2.69 -31.02
CA GLY A 818 8.23 1.56 -31.04
C GLY A 818 8.40 0.75 -32.31
N GLN A 819 8.02 -0.52 -32.24
CA GLN A 819 8.21 -1.49 -33.32
C GLN A 819 7.17 -1.36 -34.45
N THR A 820 7.37 -2.13 -35.52
CA THR A 820 6.54 -2.16 -36.74
C THR A 820 5.06 -2.37 -36.44
N ASP A 821 4.74 -3.31 -35.56
CA ASP A 821 3.40 -3.67 -35.11
C ASP A 821 2.78 -2.57 -34.22
N LEU A 822 3.53 -2.03 -33.26
CA LEU A 822 3.10 -0.89 -32.45
C LEU A 822 2.85 0.37 -33.33
N LEU A 823 3.63 0.56 -34.41
CA LEU A 823 3.42 1.62 -35.40
C LEU A 823 2.16 1.36 -36.25
N MET A 824 1.90 0.10 -36.63
CA MET A 824 0.65 -0.30 -37.28
C MET A 824 -0.56 -0.05 -36.37
N LEU A 825 -0.49 -0.42 -35.08
CA LEU A 825 -1.52 -0.17 -34.08
C LEU A 825 -1.75 1.33 -33.86
N LYS A 826 -0.68 2.13 -33.71
CA LYS A 826 -0.74 3.59 -33.48
C LYS A 826 -1.54 4.33 -34.56
N ASN A 827 -1.30 4.00 -35.84
CA ASN A 827 -1.67 4.83 -37.00
C ASN A 827 -2.63 4.17 -38.02
N PHE A 828 -2.77 2.84 -38.03
CA PHE A 828 -3.38 2.10 -39.13
C PHE A 828 -4.36 0.98 -38.72
N ALA A 829 -4.40 0.60 -37.43
CA ALA A 829 -5.35 -0.43 -36.97
C ALA A 829 -6.80 0.05 -37.09
N ASN A 830 -7.68 -0.88 -37.44
CA ASN A 830 -9.11 -0.67 -37.28
C ASN A 830 -9.44 -0.37 -35.80
N GLN A 831 -10.29 0.62 -35.53
CA GLN A 831 -10.56 1.07 -34.16
C GLN A 831 -11.23 0.02 -33.29
N ARG A 832 -12.09 -0.84 -33.87
CA ARG A 832 -12.74 -1.94 -33.15
C ARG A 832 -11.72 -3.03 -32.82
N TYR A 833 -10.92 -3.47 -33.78
CA TYR A 833 -9.84 -4.45 -33.54
C TYR A 833 -8.86 -3.96 -32.46
N LEU A 834 -8.44 -2.69 -32.53
CA LEU A 834 -7.56 -2.07 -31.54
C LEU A 834 -8.17 -2.12 -30.12
N GLN A 835 -9.44 -1.73 -29.98
CA GLN A 835 -10.12 -1.78 -28.67
C GLN A 835 -10.34 -3.20 -28.16
N ASP A 836 -10.72 -4.14 -29.03
CA ASP A 836 -10.97 -5.53 -28.65
C ASP A 836 -9.66 -6.22 -28.19
N MET A 837 -8.54 -5.96 -28.89
CA MET A 837 -7.20 -6.40 -28.47
C MET A 837 -6.80 -5.80 -27.11
N GLN A 838 -6.98 -4.49 -26.93
CA GLN A 838 -6.65 -3.82 -25.66
C GLN A 838 -7.54 -4.29 -24.51
N ARG A 839 -8.81 -4.62 -24.76
CA ARG A 839 -9.71 -5.23 -23.76
C ARG A 839 -9.27 -6.64 -23.37
N GLU A 840 -8.94 -7.51 -24.33
CA GLU A 840 -8.45 -8.86 -24.03
C GLU A 840 -7.15 -8.79 -23.23
N ARG A 841 -6.15 -8.02 -23.70
CA ARG A 841 -4.85 -7.90 -23.04
C ARG A 841 -4.95 -7.33 -21.63
N LEU A 842 -5.84 -6.36 -21.40
CA LEU A 842 -6.11 -5.83 -20.06
C LEU A 842 -6.80 -6.86 -19.15
N ALA A 843 -7.74 -7.65 -19.67
CA ALA A 843 -8.40 -8.71 -18.91
C ALA A 843 -7.42 -9.81 -18.50
N ASP A 844 -6.56 -10.25 -19.44
CA ASP A 844 -5.50 -11.22 -19.21
C ASP A 844 -4.49 -10.76 -18.15
N ILE A 845 -4.01 -9.51 -18.25
CA ILE A 845 -3.08 -8.94 -17.27
C ILE A 845 -3.68 -8.96 -15.86
N ASN A 846 -5.00 -8.76 -15.72
CA ASN A 846 -5.69 -8.83 -14.43
C ASN A 846 -5.80 -10.26 -13.85
N GLN A 847 -5.48 -11.31 -14.62
CA GLN A 847 -5.48 -12.71 -14.19
C GLN A 847 -4.08 -13.29 -13.94
N ILE A 848 -2.99 -12.58 -14.29
CA ILE A 848 -1.62 -13.10 -14.14
C ILE A 848 -1.37 -13.52 -12.68
N GLY A 849 -0.92 -14.77 -12.50
CA GLY A 849 -0.69 -15.39 -11.19
C GLY A 849 -1.95 -15.87 -10.46
N LYS A 850 -3.13 -15.32 -10.76
CA LYS A 850 -4.42 -15.77 -10.16
C LYS A 850 -4.89 -17.11 -10.72
N SER A 851 -4.33 -17.54 -11.85
CA SER A 851 -4.45 -18.91 -12.38
C SER A 851 -3.46 -19.91 -11.75
N ASP A 852 -2.59 -19.49 -10.82
CA ASP A 852 -1.53 -20.31 -10.22
C ASP A 852 -1.69 -20.71 -8.72
N PRO A 853 -2.77 -20.39 -7.96
CA PRO A 853 -2.79 -20.53 -6.50
C PRO A 853 -2.81 -21.99 -5.98
N ASN A 854 -2.98 -22.97 -6.86
CA ASN A 854 -2.97 -24.39 -6.53
C ASN A 854 -1.68 -25.11 -7.01
N THR A 855 -0.71 -24.39 -7.58
CA THR A 855 0.52 -24.99 -8.12
C THR A 855 1.57 -25.15 -7.03
N GLU A 856 1.57 -26.28 -6.33
CA GLU A 856 2.61 -26.62 -5.35
C GLU A 856 3.96 -26.95 -6.03
N ILE A 857 4.75 -25.92 -6.33
CA ILE A 857 6.14 -26.07 -6.84
C ILE A 857 6.95 -26.99 -5.91
N ALA A 858 6.72 -26.91 -4.59
CA ALA A 858 7.38 -27.78 -3.60
C ALA A 858 7.00 -29.27 -3.71
N GLU A 859 5.82 -29.61 -4.24
CA GLU A 859 5.45 -31.00 -4.53
C GLU A 859 6.12 -31.49 -5.82
N TRP A 860 6.19 -30.63 -6.84
CA TRP A 860 6.94 -30.91 -8.07
C TRP A 860 8.43 -31.15 -7.79
N ASP A 861 9.04 -30.33 -6.93
CA ASP A 861 10.45 -30.44 -6.54
C ASP A 861 10.79 -31.79 -5.90
N LYS A 862 9.90 -32.36 -5.07
CA LYS A 862 10.10 -33.71 -4.48
C LYS A 862 10.33 -34.78 -5.55
N HIS A 863 9.63 -34.66 -6.69
CA HIS A 863 9.66 -35.66 -7.75
C HIS A 863 10.70 -35.39 -8.84
N TYR A 864 11.08 -34.12 -9.06
CA TYR A 864 11.82 -33.71 -10.27
C TYR A 864 12.98 -32.73 -10.03
N SER A 865 13.36 -32.42 -8.79
CA SER A 865 14.50 -31.54 -8.46
C SER A 865 15.59 -32.27 -7.67
N GLY A 866 16.84 -31.82 -7.83
CA GLY A 866 18.00 -32.42 -7.15
C GLY A 866 18.13 -33.92 -7.41
N GLN A 867 18.31 -34.71 -6.35
CA GLN A 867 18.60 -36.14 -6.44
C GLN A 867 17.53 -36.96 -7.18
N THR A 868 16.23 -36.57 -7.14
CA THR A 868 15.19 -37.31 -7.88
C THR A 868 15.19 -36.97 -9.38
N GLY A 869 15.55 -35.74 -9.75
CA GLY A 869 15.89 -35.36 -11.12
C GLY A 869 17.12 -36.10 -11.65
N GLU A 870 18.17 -36.23 -10.83
CA GLU A 870 19.36 -37.02 -11.16
C GLU A 870 19.07 -38.52 -11.33
N GLN A 871 18.21 -39.09 -10.48
CA GLN A 871 17.75 -40.48 -10.62
C GLN A 871 16.94 -40.70 -11.92
N LEU A 872 16.08 -39.75 -12.30
CA LEU A 872 15.41 -39.76 -13.60
C LEU A 872 16.43 -39.71 -14.75
N GLN A 873 17.45 -38.85 -14.66
CA GLN A 873 18.51 -38.76 -15.66
C GLN A 873 19.34 -40.06 -15.75
N GLN A 874 19.64 -40.72 -14.63
CA GLN A 874 20.32 -42.03 -14.62
C GLN A 874 19.44 -43.11 -15.27
N ARG A 875 18.13 -43.15 -14.98
CA ARG A 875 17.17 -44.06 -15.64
C ARG A 875 17.03 -43.82 -17.16
N LEU A 876 17.46 -42.67 -17.68
CA LEU A 876 17.47 -42.39 -19.13
C LEU A 876 18.82 -42.74 -19.80
N LEU A 877 19.91 -42.83 -19.03
CA LEU A 877 21.27 -43.08 -19.51
C LEU A 877 21.66 -44.58 -19.62
N ASP A 878 20.78 -45.51 -19.24
CA ASP A 878 21.02 -46.94 -19.46
C ASP A 878 21.04 -47.26 -20.96
N LYS A 879 22.23 -47.64 -21.44
CA LYS A 879 22.53 -47.92 -22.86
C LYS A 879 21.80 -49.15 -23.42
N ASN A 880 21.11 -49.93 -22.58
CA ASN A 880 20.31 -51.07 -23.01
C ASN A 880 18.86 -50.70 -23.36
N LEU A 881 18.43 -49.46 -23.09
CA LEU A 881 17.06 -49.01 -23.33
C LEU A 881 16.81 -48.77 -24.82
N ASN A 882 15.78 -49.43 -25.37
CA ASN A 882 15.23 -49.09 -26.68
C ASN A 882 14.10 -48.03 -26.54
N ILE A 883 13.65 -47.51 -27.68
CA ILE A 883 12.58 -46.50 -27.78
C ILE A 883 11.35 -46.80 -26.91
N ASN A 884 10.89 -48.05 -26.83
CA ASN A 884 9.70 -48.39 -26.04
C ASN A 884 10.01 -48.29 -24.54
N SER A 885 11.20 -48.72 -24.11
CA SER A 885 11.65 -48.70 -22.72
C SER A 885 11.88 -47.28 -22.20
N TRP A 886 12.42 -46.37 -23.03
CA TRP A 886 12.43 -44.93 -22.70
C TRP A 886 11.00 -44.39 -22.53
N LEU A 887 10.08 -44.72 -23.44
CA LEU A 887 8.70 -44.26 -23.34
C LEU A 887 7.98 -44.84 -22.11
N ASP A 888 8.30 -46.05 -21.67
CA ASP A 888 7.79 -46.60 -20.41
C ASP A 888 8.29 -45.80 -19.19
N VAL A 889 9.60 -45.54 -19.07
CA VAL A 889 10.18 -44.71 -17.99
C VAL A 889 9.59 -43.30 -17.98
N LEU A 890 9.37 -42.70 -19.15
CA LEU A 890 8.87 -41.34 -19.29
C LEU A 890 7.35 -41.22 -19.09
N LEU A 891 6.57 -42.26 -19.40
CA LEU A 891 5.10 -42.25 -19.28
C LEU A 891 4.57 -42.98 -18.03
N GLU A 892 5.44 -43.64 -17.25
CA GLU A 892 5.16 -44.21 -15.92
C GLU A 892 4.42 -43.19 -15.05
N ASN A 893 3.14 -43.49 -14.75
CA ASN A 893 2.21 -42.64 -13.97
C ASN A 893 2.05 -41.17 -14.45
N ARG A 894 2.48 -40.82 -15.67
CA ARG A 894 2.42 -39.45 -16.22
C ARG A 894 1.39 -39.31 -17.35
N LYS A 895 0.75 -38.14 -17.44
CA LYS A 895 -0.28 -37.80 -18.45
C LYS A 895 0.28 -37.41 -19.83
N GLY A 896 1.56 -37.09 -19.94
CA GLY A 896 2.20 -36.75 -21.21
C GLY A 896 3.68 -36.47 -21.11
N LEU A 897 4.26 -35.99 -22.21
CA LEU A 897 5.67 -35.60 -22.35
C LEU A 897 5.80 -34.10 -22.64
N LEU A 898 6.76 -33.44 -21.99
CA LEU A 898 7.14 -32.05 -22.28
C LEU A 898 8.56 -32.04 -22.85
N ILE A 899 8.71 -31.65 -24.12
CA ILE A 899 9.98 -31.65 -24.84
C ILE A 899 10.35 -30.21 -25.19
N SER A 900 11.58 -29.79 -24.86
CA SER A 900 12.13 -28.50 -25.23
C SER A 900 12.28 -28.41 -26.74
N GLU A 901 11.79 -27.33 -27.34
CA GLU A 901 11.84 -27.08 -28.77
C GLU A 901 13.27 -27.04 -29.32
N ASN A 902 13.65 -28.10 -30.04
CA ASN A 902 14.86 -28.18 -30.86
C ASN A 902 14.65 -29.19 -32.00
N ASN A 903 15.58 -29.22 -32.96
CA ASN A 903 15.49 -30.06 -34.15
C ASN A 903 15.34 -31.56 -33.81
N TYR A 904 16.08 -32.04 -32.79
CA TYR A 904 16.03 -33.44 -32.35
C TYR A 904 14.68 -33.82 -31.74
N GLY A 905 14.00 -32.92 -31.03
CA GLY A 905 12.71 -33.17 -30.41
C GLY A 905 11.59 -33.34 -31.42
N LEU A 906 11.56 -32.46 -32.44
CA LEU A 906 10.61 -32.56 -33.55
C LEU A 906 10.84 -33.82 -34.40
N ASP A 907 12.09 -34.10 -34.74
CA ASP A 907 12.47 -35.28 -35.52
C ASP A 907 12.20 -36.58 -34.74
N PHE A 908 12.51 -36.63 -33.44
CA PHE A 908 12.15 -37.76 -32.56
C PHE A 908 10.64 -38.03 -32.58
N VAL A 909 9.81 -37.01 -32.35
CA VAL A 909 8.35 -37.19 -32.31
C VAL A 909 7.85 -37.68 -33.66
N THR A 910 8.34 -37.11 -34.76
CA THR A 910 8.01 -37.51 -36.14
C THR A 910 8.40 -38.97 -36.41
N ARG A 911 9.64 -39.37 -36.11
CA ARG A 911 10.16 -40.73 -36.36
C ARG A 911 9.48 -41.81 -35.50
N HIS A 912 8.98 -41.45 -34.31
CA HIS A 912 8.50 -42.42 -33.32
C HIS A 912 6.98 -42.37 -33.05
N LEU A 913 6.18 -41.68 -33.87
CA LEU A 913 4.71 -41.60 -33.77
C LEU A 913 4.01 -42.93 -33.50
N ILE A 914 4.45 -44.04 -34.11
CA ILE A 914 3.84 -45.36 -33.91
C ILE A 914 4.08 -45.89 -32.47
N GLY A 915 5.28 -45.67 -31.92
CA GLY A 915 5.61 -46.03 -30.53
C GLY A 915 4.94 -45.09 -29.52
N LEU A 916 4.90 -43.79 -29.81
CA LEU A 916 4.16 -42.82 -29.00
C LEU A 916 2.67 -43.22 -28.91
N LYS A 917 2.06 -43.57 -30.05
CA LYS A 917 0.65 -44.00 -30.09
C LYS A 917 0.40 -45.34 -29.40
N SER A 918 1.32 -46.32 -29.49
CA SER A 918 1.17 -47.59 -28.78
C SER A 918 1.24 -47.43 -27.25
N LYS A 919 1.92 -46.39 -26.76
CA LYS A 919 1.94 -45.98 -25.34
C LYS A 919 0.80 -45.02 -24.95
N GLY A 920 -0.23 -44.90 -25.80
CA GLY A 920 -1.46 -44.15 -25.51
C GLY A 920 -1.41 -42.66 -25.80
N ILE A 921 -0.37 -42.14 -26.46
CA ILE A 921 -0.34 -40.73 -26.90
C ILE A 921 -1.26 -40.56 -28.12
N THR A 922 -2.22 -39.64 -28.00
CA THR A 922 -3.21 -39.34 -29.06
C THR A 922 -3.13 -37.91 -29.56
N THR A 923 -2.41 -37.04 -28.85
CA THR A 923 -2.41 -35.59 -29.04
C THR A 923 -0.99 -35.03 -29.09
N ILE A 924 -0.70 -34.18 -30.07
CA ILE A 924 0.61 -33.56 -30.33
C ILE A 924 0.47 -32.05 -30.20
N GLY A 925 1.17 -31.43 -29.25
CA GLY A 925 1.19 -29.99 -29.01
C GLY A 925 2.39 -29.30 -29.65
N LEU A 926 2.17 -28.17 -30.33
CA LEU A 926 3.21 -27.44 -31.06
C LEU A 926 3.24 -25.95 -30.67
N GLY A 927 4.24 -25.55 -29.87
CA GLY A 927 4.48 -24.15 -29.46
C GLY A 927 5.06 -23.23 -30.55
N VAL A 928 5.34 -23.77 -31.73
CA VAL A 928 5.74 -22.98 -32.93
C VAL A 928 4.53 -22.44 -33.72
N LEU A 929 3.35 -23.03 -33.55
CA LEU A 929 2.13 -22.61 -34.25
C LEU A 929 1.24 -21.77 -33.33
N ASN A 930 0.73 -20.66 -33.84
CA ASN A 930 -0.20 -19.78 -33.14
C ASN A 930 -1.59 -20.45 -33.03
N ALA A 931 -2.12 -20.58 -31.83
CA ALA A 931 -3.40 -21.25 -31.56
C ALA A 931 -4.59 -20.58 -32.25
N LYS A 932 -4.71 -19.25 -32.17
CA LYS A 932 -5.84 -18.50 -32.75
C LYS A 932 -5.88 -18.58 -34.27
N PHE A 933 -4.72 -18.57 -34.92
CA PHE A 933 -4.62 -18.56 -36.39
C PHE A 933 -4.51 -19.97 -36.99
N ALA A 934 -3.67 -20.84 -36.42
CA ALA A 934 -3.40 -22.15 -37.01
C ALA A 934 -4.43 -23.23 -36.62
N GLN A 935 -5.02 -23.21 -35.40
CA GLN A 935 -5.89 -24.31 -34.97
C GLN A 935 -7.10 -24.54 -35.90
N PRO A 936 -7.84 -23.50 -36.36
CA PRO A 936 -8.96 -23.72 -37.29
C PRO A 936 -8.53 -24.38 -38.60
N LEU A 937 -7.33 -24.06 -39.09
CA LEU A 937 -6.77 -24.65 -40.30
C LEU A 937 -6.28 -26.09 -40.07
N ILE A 938 -5.69 -26.36 -38.91
CA ILE A 938 -5.27 -27.70 -38.47
C ILE A 938 -6.48 -28.62 -38.34
N ASP A 939 -7.56 -28.15 -37.72
CA ASP A 939 -8.79 -28.91 -37.55
C ASP A 939 -9.45 -29.20 -38.91
N ASP A 940 -9.42 -28.24 -39.86
CA ASP A 940 -9.94 -28.48 -41.21
C ASP A 940 -9.07 -29.46 -42.01
N TYR A 941 -7.74 -29.39 -41.89
CA TYR A 941 -6.84 -30.40 -42.46
C TYR A 941 -7.10 -31.79 -41.88
N LEU A 942 -7.23 -31.91 -40.55
CA LEU A 942 -7.52 -33.19 -39.88
C LEU A 942 -8.92 -33.73 -40.22
N ARG A 943 -9.85 -32.86 -40.62
CA ARG A 943 -11.21 -33.19 -41.07
C ARG A 943 -11.29 -33.59 -42.55
N THR A 944 -10.51 -32.97 -43.42
CA THR A 944 -10.65 -33.09 -44.90
C THR A 944 -9.50 -33.81 -45.58
N GLY A 945 -8.30 -33.83 -44.99
CA GLY A 945 -7.05 -34.22 -45.62
C GLY A 945 -6.43 -33.14 -46.53
N ASN A 946 -7.11 -32.02 -46.76
CA ASN A 946 -6.63 -30.94 -47.62
C ASN A 946 -5.84 -29.92 -46.81
N LEU A 947 -4.57 -29.69 -47.18
CA LEU A 947 -3.73 -28.68 -46.55
C LEU A 947 -4.03 -27.32 -47.21
N SER A 948 -4.55 -26.35 -46.45
CA SER A 948 -4.80 -24.99 -46.97
C SER A 948 -3.48 -24.28 -47.27
N GLY A 949 -3.46 -23.32 -48.20
CA GLY A 949 -2.23 -22.61 -48.60
C GLY A 949 -1.53 -21.95 -47.41
N GLU A 950 -2.30 -21.30 -46.54
CA GLU A 950 -1.77 -20.65 -45.32
C GLU A 950 -1.20 -21.66 -44.31
N LEU A 951 -1.84 -22.81 -44.14
CA LEU A 951 -1.30 -23.87 -43.28
C LEU A 951 -0.07 -24.54 -43.91
N ALA A 952 -0.06 -24.73 -45.23
CA ALA A 952 1.08 -25.29 -45.96
C ALA A 952 2.34 -24.43 -45.76
N VAL A 953 2.23 -23.11 -45.90
CA VAL A 953 3.33 -22.17 -45.63
C VAL A 953 3.81 -22.27 -44.17
N MET A 954 2.90 -22.32 -43.18
CA MET A 954 3.29 -22.47 -41.78
C MET A 954 3.94 -23.84 -41.48
N VAL A 955 3.46 -24.90 -42.10
CA VAL A 955 3.96 -26.28 -41.95
C VAL A 955 5.34 -26.43 -42.59
N GLU A 956 5.55 -25.86 -43.78
CA GLU A 956 6.85 -25.87 -44.47
C GLU A 956 7.89 -25.02 -43.73
N THR A 957 7.55 -23.78 -43.37
CA THR A 957 8.44 -22.83 -42.67
C THR A 957 9.00 -23.40 -41.36
N ASN A 958 8.23 -24.27 -40.68
CA ASN A 958 8.61 -24.89 -39.41
C ASN A 958 9.06 -26.37 -39.55
N GLY A 959 9.21 -26.89 -40.77
CA GLY A 959 9.68 -28.27 -41.01
C GLY A 959 8.70 -29.38 -40.60
N LEU A 960 7.41 -29.06 -40.46
CA LEU A 960 6.39 -29.92 -39.85
C LEU A 960 5.72 -30.91 -40.82
N GLY A 961 6.01 -30.88 -42.13
CA GLY A 961 5.26 -31.63 -43.16
C GLY A 961 5.09 -33.13 -42.85
N LYS A 962 6.20 -33.84 -42.62
CA LYS A 962 6.20 -35.27 -42.29
C LYS A 962 5.43 -35.60 -40.99
N LEU A 963 5.41 -34.67 -40.03
CA LEU A 963 4.66 -34.81 -38.78
C LEU A 963 3.15 -34.73 -39.05
N PHE A 964 2.72 -33.75 -39.85
CA PHE A 964 1.33 -33.54 -40.23
C PHE A 964 0.76 -34.72 -41.03
N GLU A 965 1.45 -35.12 -42.11
CA GLU A 965 1.10 -36.28 -42.93
C GLU A 965 0.94 -37.55 -42.08
N SER A 966 1.92 -37.80 -41.21
CA SER A 966 1.95 -39.01 -40.39
C SER A 966 0.92 -38.98 -39.26
N ALA A 967 0.69 -37.82 -38.63
CA ALA A 967 -0.35 -37.66 -37.62
C ALA A 967 -1.76 -37.86 -38.21
N PHE A 968 -2.02 -37.29 -39.38
CA PHE A 968 -3.27 -37.47 -40.13
C PHE A 968 -3.47 -38.96 -40.49
N ALA A 969 -2.48 -39.59 -41.13
CA ALA A 969 -2.51 -41.00 -41.50
C ALA A 969 -2.64 -41.96 -40.29
N LYS A 970 -2.26 -41.53 -39.08
CA LYS A 970 -2.46 -42.27 -37.83
C LYS A 970 -3.64 -41.79 -36.98
N LYS A 971 -4.46 -40.84 -37.45
CA LYS A 971 -5.59 -40.25 -36.71
C LYS A 971 -5.20 -39.75 -35.31
N MET A 972 -4.12 -38.97 -35.24
CA MET A 972 -3.67 -38.27 -34.03
C MET A 972 -4.05 -36.79 -34.12
N LYS A 973 -4.43 -36.19 -32.99
CA LYS A 973 -4.74 -34.76 -32.92
C LYS A 973 -3.46 -33.93 -32.93
N ILE A 974 -3.48 -32.79 -33.62
CA ILE A 974 -2.47 -31.74 -33.50
C ILE A 974 -3.13 -30.53 -32.85
N ILE A 975 -2.45 -29.92 -31.89
CA ILE A 975 -2.89 -28.69 -31.21
C ILE A 975 -1.77 -27.65 -31.31
N ALA A 976 -2.08 -26.47 -31.85
CA ALA A 976 -1.24 -25.29 -31.82
C ALA A 976 -1.28 -24.65 -30.42
N LEU A 977 -0.11 -24.34 -29.85
CA LEU A 977 0.02 -23.89 -28.45
C LEU A 977 0.62 -22.48 -28.28
N GLY A 978 1.11 -21.86 -29.35
CA GLY A 978 1.65 -20.50 -29.30
C GLY A 978 0.56 -19.44 -29.23
N VAL A 979 0.86 -18.29 -28.62
CA VAL A 979 -0.07 -17.14 -28.50
C VAL A 979 0.18 -16.08 -29.58
N ASP A 980 -0.75 -15.12 -29.74
CA ASP A 980 -0.56 -13.94 -30.62
C ASP A 980 0.25 -12.85 -29.88
N SER A 981 1.52 -13.16 -29.64
CA SER A 981 2.50 -12.29 -28.99
C SER A 981 3.92 -12.64 -29.47
N ARG A 982 4.87 -11.72 -29.28
CA ARG A 982 6.12 -11.71 -30.05
C ARG A 982 7.16 -12.69 -29.51
N ARG A 983 7.79 -13.47 -30.41
CA ARG A 983 8.98 -14.29 -30.07
C ARG A 983 10.23 -13.41 -29.89
N LYS A 984 11.13 -13.91 -29.06
CA LYS A 984 12.31 -13.27 -28.49
C LYS A 984 13.20 -12.53 -29.52
N GLY A 985 13.05 -11.21 -29.57
CA GLY A 985 14.07 -10.29 -30.11
C GLY A 985 15.05 -9.87 -29.01
N ILE A 986 16.18 -9.29 -29.38
CA ILE A 986 17.21 -8.82 -28.44
C ILE A 986 16.83 -7.42 -27.90
N GLU A 987 16.99 -7.19 -26.59
CA GLU A 987 16.78 -5.93 -25.84
C GLU A 987 15.33 -5.37 -25.68
N GLU A 988 14.31 -6.18 -25.31
CA GLU A 988 12.94 -5.66 -24.98
C GLU A 988 12.27 -6.26 -23.73
N ASP A 989 11.27 -5.52 -23.20
CA ASP A 989 10.77 -5.56 -21.81
C ASP A 989 10.37 -6.92 -21.23
N ASP A 990 10.78 -7.15 -19.98
CA ASP A 990 10.38 -8.30 -19.16
C ASP A 990 8.86 -8.44 -18.99
N TYR A 991 8.12 -7.32 -19.03
CA TYR A 991 6.66 -7.29 -18.91
C TYR A 991 5.93 -8.05 -20.04
N GLU A 992 6.35 -7.90 -21.30
CA GLU A 992 5.79 -8.66 -22.43
C GLU A 992 6.10 -10.16 -22.29
N ASN A 993 7.25 -10.50 -21.70
CA ASN A 993 7.60 -11.88 -21.43
C ASN A 993 6.69 -12.49 -20.35
N ILE A 994 6.43 -11.78 -19.24
CA ILE A 994 5.50 -12.24 -18.18
C ILE A 994 4.10 -12.50 -18.77
N TYR A 995 3.57 -11.57 -19.57
CA TYR A 995 2.29 -11.72 -20.26
C TYR A 995 2.29 -12.92 -21.23
N ARG A 996 3.31 -13.03 -22.11
CA ARG A 996 3.43 -14.14 -23.07
C ARG A 996 3.48 -15.48 -22.37
N ILE A 997 4.25 -15.59 -21.28
CA ILE A 997 4.47 -16.83 -20.55
C ILE A 997 3.18 -17.27 -19.85
N ASP A 998 2.50 -16.42 -19.07
CA ASP A 998 1.31 -16.89 -18.37
C ASP A 998 0.16 -17.21 -19.33
N LYS A 999 -0.09 -16.39 -20.37
CA LYS A 999 -1.13 -16.66 -21.38
C LYS A 999 -0.86 -17.95 -22.16
N THR A 1000 0.41 -18.24 -22.50
CA THR A 1000 0.80 -19.53 -23.11
C THR A 1000 0.57 -20.67 -22.13
N ASN A 1001 1.02 -20.53 -20.88
CA ASN A 1001 0.90 -21.56 -19.84
C ASN A 1001 -0.58 -21.81 -19.47
N GLN A 1002 -1.47 -20.83 -19.58
CA GLN A 1002 -2.93 -20.99 -19.44
C GLN A 1002 -3.48 -21.86 -20.57
N GLY A 1003 -3.29 -21.46 -21.84
CA GLY A 1003 -3.80 -22.22 -23.00
C GLY A 1003 -3.26 -23.66 -23.10
N VAL A 1004 -2.00 -23.88 -22.70
CA VAL A 1004 -1.41 -25.24 -22.62
C VAL A 1004 -2.08 -26.08 -21.53
N VAL A 1005 -2.41 -25.50 -20.37
CA VAL A 1005 -3.13 -26.18 -19.29
C VAL A 1005 -4.56 -26.50 -19.69
N GLU A 1006 -5.27 -25.56 -20.33
CA GLU A 1006 -6.62 -25.76 -20.86
C GLU A 1006 -6.69 -26.85 -21.93
N ALA A 1007 -5.68 -26.95 -22.80
CA ALA A 1007 -5.59 -27.96 -23.84
C ALA A 1007 -5.30 -29.39 -23.30
N PHE A 1008 -4.59 -29.51 -22.17
CA PHE A 1008 -4.09 -30.81 -21.65
C PHE A 1008 -4.66 -31.27 -20.31
N ASN A 1009 -5.55 -30.49 -19.68
CA ASN A 1009 -6.39 -30.96 -18.57
C ASN A 1009 -7.76 -31.51 -19.03
N GLN A 1010 -8.04 -31.52 -20.34
CA GLN A 1010 -9.23 -32.19 -20.89
C GLN A 1010 -9.13 -33.72 -20.76
N PRO A 1011 -10.23 -34.43 -20.43
CA PRO A 1011 -10.20 -35.89 -20.29
C PRO A 1011 -10.10 -36.60 -21.66
N GLY A 1012 -8.91 -37.09 -22.03
CA GLY A 1012 -8.76 -38.00 -23.17
C GLY A 1012 -7.33 -38.24 -23.66
N GLY A 1013 -6.82 -39.46 -23.41
CA GLY A 1013 -5.53 -39.93 -23.92
C GLY A 1013 -4.30 -39.31 -23.24
N LYS A 1014 -3.10 -39.68 -23.70
CA LYS A 1014 -1.84 -38.99 -23.34
C LYS A 1014 -1.43 -37.99 -24.43
N PHE A 1015 -0.56 -37.05 -24.10
CA PHE A 1015 -0.03 -36.05 -25.04
C PHE A 1015 1.50 -36.03 -25.11
N VAL A 1016 2.02 -35.43 -26.17
CA VAL A 1016 3.40 -34.93 -26.25
C VAL A 1016 3.35 -33.47 -26.68
N ALA A 1017 4.07 -32.57 -26.01
CA ALA A 1017 4.13 -31.16 -26.36
C ALA A 1017 5.57 -30.72 -26.62
N ILE A 1018 5.78 -29.99 -27.71
CA ILE A 1018 7.07 -29.37 -28.07
C ILE A 1018 6.94 -27.86 -27.84
N LEU A 1019 7.74 -27.35 -26.90
CA LEU A 1019 7.61 -25.98 -26.35
C LEU A 1019 9.00 -25.38 -26.09
N SER A 1020 9.19 -24.08 -26.31
CA SER A 1020 10.43 -23.39 -25.91
C SER A 1020 10.67 -23.53 -24.40
N SER A 1021 11.94 -23.69 -23.99
CA SER A 1021 12.31 -23.96 -22.59
C SER A 1021 11.86 -22.88 -21.61
N GLU A 1022 11.70 -21.64 -22.08
CA GLU A 1022 11.22 -20.51 -21.26
C GLU A 1022 9.76 -20.66 -20.79
N PHE A 1023 8.93 -21.46 -21.48
CA PHE A 1023 7.59 -21.83 -21.00
C PHE A 1023 7.61 -23.05 -20.07
N LEU A 1024 8.62 -23.91 -20.19
CA LEU A 1024 8.75 -25.11 -19.38
C LEU A 1024 9.22 -24.79 -17.96
N GLN A 1025 10.23 -23.94 -17.82
CA GLN A 1025 10.84 -23.54 -16.53
C GLN A 1025 10.08 -22.40 -15.83
N SER A 1026 10.30 -22.24 -14.53
CA SER A 1026 9.91 -21.07 -13.73
C SER A 1026 10.48 -19.76 -14.28
N GLN A 1027 9.71 -18.69 -14.14
CA GLN A 1027 10.06 -17.34 -14.58
C GLN A 1027 9.76 -16.31 -13.48
N PRO A 1028 10.31 -15.09 -13.54
CA PRO A 1028 9.95 -14.04 -12.58
C PRO A 1028 8.48 -13.64 -12.77
N GLY A 1029 7.74 -13.49 -11.67
CA GLY A 1029 6.33 -13.08 -11.69
C GLY A 1029 6.07 -11.78 -10.92
N ILE A 1030 4.84 -11.28 -10.97
CA ILE A 1030 4.50 -9.92 -10.48
C ILE A 1030 4.71 -9.77 -8.96
N GLU A 1031 4.40 -10.81 -8.18
CA GLU A 1031 4.44 -10.80 -6.70
C GLU A 1031 5.24 -11.99 -6.11
N GLY A 1032 5.70 -12.89 -6.98
CA GLY A 1032 6.39 -14.13 -6.63
C GLY A 1032 6.86 -14.86 -7.90
N PRO A 1033 7.31 -16.12 -7.83
CA PRO A 1033 7.61 -16.92 -9.02
C PRO A 1033 6.36 -17.11 -9.91
N LEU A 1034 6.54 -17.07 -11.23
CA LEU A 1034 5.53 -17.52 -12.20
C LEU A 1034 5.83 -18.98 -12.58
N SER A 1035 4.87 -19.88 -12.37
CA SER A 1035 5.09 -21.31 -12.59
C SER A 1035 5.19 -21.68 -14.07
N GLY A 1036 6.30 -22.33 -14.43
CA GLY A 1036 6.46 -23.01 -15.72
C GLY A 1036 5.50 -24.19 -15.89
N ILE A 1037 5.28 -24.62 -17.14
CA ILE A 1037 4.35 -25.68 -17.53
C ILE A 1037 4.67 -27.03 -16.86
N THR A 1038 5.93 -27.28 -16.48
CA THR A 1038 6.33 -28.47 -15.72
C THR A 1038 5.55 -28.59 -14.41
N HIS A 1039 5.53 -27.51 -13.62
CA HIS A 1039 4.82 -27.42 -12.35
C HIS A 1039 3.31 -27.49 -12.57
N ARG A 1040 2.77 -26.66 -13.49
CA ARG A 1040 1.33 -26.55 -13.78
C ARG A 1040 0.71 -27.86 -14.31
N LEU A 1041 1.53 -28.79 -14.81
CA LEU A 1041 1.09 -30.10 -15.29
C LEU A 1041 1.61 -31.30 -14.46
N GLY A 1042 2.48 -31.11 -13.47
CA GLY A 1042 3.07 -32.19 -12.68
C GLY A 1042 4.06 -33.08 -13.45
N LEU A 1043 4.75 -32.53 -14.46
CA LEU A 1043 5.60 -33.27 -15.40
C LEU A 1043 7.05 -32.76 -15.44
N PRO A 1044 8.05 -33.61 -15.70
CA PRO A 1044 9.41 -33.18 -15.98
C PRO A 1044 9.51 -32.59 -17.40
N ALA A 1045 10.42 -31.66 -17.60
CA ALA A 1045 10.84 -31.23 -18.94
C ALA A 1045 12.01 -32.10 -19.44
N LEU A 1046 12.06 -32.31 -20.76
CA LEU A 1046 13.07 -33.10 -21.44
C LEU A 1046 13.72 -32.31 -22.57
N THR A 1047 15.01 -32.50 -22.80
CA THR A 1047 15.73 -32.00 -23.99
C THR A 1047 16.21 -33.16 -24.83
N ALA A 1048 15.81 -33.18 -26.11
CA ALA A 1048 16.25 -34.19 -27.06
C ALA A 1048 17.64 -33.87 -27.64
N ASN A 1049 18.44 -34.90 -27.89
CA ASN A 1049 19.75 -34.83 -28.52
C ASN A 1049 20.03 -36.13 -29.32
N GLU A 1050 21.19 -36.21 -29.99
CA GLU A 1050 21.57 -37.36 -30.82
C GLU A 1050 21.59 -38.71 -30.08
N SER A 1051 21.82 -38.69 -28.76
CA SER A 1051 21.91 -39.88 -27.90
C SER A 1051 20.62 -40.18 -27.11
N GLY A 1052 19.55 -39.39 -27.27
CA GLY A 1052 18.28 -39.60 -26.56
C GLY A 1052 17.74 -38.34 -25.87
N PHE A 1053 17.31 -38.50 -24.62
CA PHE A 1053 16.78 -37.40 -23.79
C PHE A 1053 17.66 -37.11 -22.57
N THR A 1054 17.83 -35.83 -22.27
CA THR A 1054 18.26 -35.34 -20.96
C THR A 1054 17.09 -34.70 -20.21
N TRP A 1055 17.10 -34.79 -18.88
CA TRP A 1055 16.20 -34.02 -18.02
C TRP A 1055 16.58 -32.54 -18.08
N LEU A 1056 15.59 -31.67 -18.26
CA LEU A 1056 15.75 -30.22 -18.17
C LEU A 1056 15.32 -29.77 -16.77
N ALA A 1057 16.32 -29.47 -15.94
CA ALA A 1057 16.12 -28.94 -14.59
C ALA A 1057 15.39 -27.58 -14.60
N ASP A 1058 14.71 -27.26 -13.51
CA ASP A 1058 14.04 -25.95 -13.37
C ASP A 1058 15.04 -24.82 -13.05
N ASN A 1059 14.70 -23.59 -13.47
CA ASN A 1059 15.56 -22.43 -13.29
C ASN A 1059 15.27 -21.71 -11.96
N ILE A 1060 15.83 -22.25 -10.87
CA ILE A 1060 15.64 -21.74 -9.51
C ILE A 1060 15.99 -20.25 -9.34
N TYR A 1061 16.92 -19.71 -10.14
CA TYR A 1061 17.33 -18.28 -10.09
C TYR A 1061 16.26 -17.32 -10.64
N GLN A 1062 15.24 -17.85 -11.32
CA GLN A 1062 14.08 -17.09 -11.80
C GLN A 1062 12.87 -17.22 -10.87
N ARG A 1063 12.93 -18.03 -9.81
CA ARG A 1063 11.84 -18.18 -8.82
C ARG A 1063 11.76 -16.97 -7.86
N LYS A 1064 11.44 -15.79 -8.39
CA LYS A 1064 11.46 -14.50 -7.67
C LYS A 1064 10.37 -13.56 -8.15
N ALA A 1065 9.99 -12.60 -7.30
CA ALA A 1065 9.19 -11.46 -7.72
C ALA A 1065 10.01 -10.55 -8.66
N TYR A 1066 9.33 -9.96 -9.65
CA TYR A 1066 9.89 -8.98 -10.57
C TYR A 1066 10.14 -7.64 -9.86
N GLN A 1067 11.19 -6.93 -10.29
CA GLN A 1067 11.64 -5.66 -9.72
C GLN A 1067 11.76 -4.63 -10.85
N PRO A 1068 10.84 -3.64 -10.96
CA PRO A 1068 10.89 -2.64 -12.01
C PRO A 1068 12.17 -1.80 -11.98
N LEU A 1069 12.81 -1.64 -13.14
CA LEU A 1069 13.75 -0.54 -13.38
C LEU A 1069 12.95 0.78 -13.31
N SER A 1070 13.00 1.49 -12.17
CA SER A 1070 12.29 2.77 -11.98
C SER A 1070 12.99 3.93 -12.72
N LEU A 1071 12.65 5.22 -12.47
CA LEU A 1071 13.08 6.34 -13.33
C LEU A 1071 13.85 7.54 -12.67
N ASN A 1072 14.64 7.35 -11.61
CA ASN A 1072 15.40 8.39 -10.87
C ASN A 1072 17.00 8.33 -10.97
N SER A 1073 17.67 7.86 -12.05
CA SER A 1073 19.14 8.00 -12.45
C SER A 1073 19.79 8.98 -13.57
N ILE A 1074 19.19 9.56 -14.67
CA ILE A 1074 19.78 10.52 -15.69
C ILE A 1074 19.14 11.89 -16.19
N GLU A 1075 17.92 12.42 -15.91
CA GLU A 1075 17.29 13.48 -16.77
C GLU A 1075 17.16 14.97 -16.34
N GLN A 1076 17.07 15.39 -15.06
CA GLN A 1076 16.84 16.83 -14.69
C GLN A 1076 18.09 17.80 -14.54
N SER A 1077 18.58 18.52 -15.60
CA SER A 1077 19.48 19.74 -15.66
C SER A 1077 20.75 19.79 -16.59
N ALA A 1078 20.58 19.86 -17.93
CA ALA A 1078 21.68 20.15 -18.90
C ALA A 1078 21.48 21.46 -19.69
N SER A 1079 21.12 22.56 -19.02
CA SER A 1079 20.97 23.87 -19.68
C SER A 1079 22.33 24.56 -19.92
N PHE A 1080 23.02 24.15 -20.98
CA PHE A 1080 24.31 24.72 -21.41
C PHE A 1080 24.28 25.24 -22.86
N PRO A 1081 24.22 26.57 -23.08
CA PRO A 1081 24.58 27.14 -24.37
C PRO A 1081 26.10 26.98 -24.60
N HIS A 1082 26.52 26.71 -25.85
CA HIS A 1082 27.92 26.75 -26.22
C HIS A 1082 28.48 28.18 -26.11
N PHE A 1083 29.27 28.45 -25.08
CA PHE A 1083 30.19 29.58 -25.04
C PHE A 1083 31.62 29.07 -25.05
N SER A 1084 32.36 29.45 -26.07
CA SER A 1084 33.81 29.28 -26.16
C SER A 1084 34.52 30.43 -25.42
N VAL A 1085 35.25 30.14 -24.35
CA VAL A 1085 36.52 30.83 -24.03
C VAL A 1085 37.47 29.80 -23.43
N THR A 1086 38.60 29.59 -24.12
CA THR A 1086 39.86 28.95 -23.69
C THR A 1086 39.83 27.87 -22.58
N ALA A 1087 39.57 26.63 -23.02
CA ALA A 1087 40.54 25.52 -22.85
C ALA A 1087 40.98 25.06 -21.44
N ASP A 1088 40.03 24.73 -20.56
CA ASP A 1088 40.25 23.56 -19.67
C ASP A 1088 39.96 22.27 -20.47
N PRO A 1089 40.93 21.34 -20.64
CA PRO A 1089 40.73 20.11 -21.41
C PRO A 1089 39.74 19.10 -20.80
N GLY A 1090 39.43 19.23 -19.52
CA GLY A 1090 38.42 18.45 -18.80
C GLY A 1090 36.99 18.95 -19.09
N TYR A 1091 36.74 20.26 -19.11
CA TYR A 1091 35.40 20.77 -19.46
C TYR A 1091 35.02 20.44 -20.91
N GLN A 1092 35.96 20.68 -21.83
CA GLN A 1092 35.81 20.29 -23.25
C GLN A 1092 35.75 18.78 -23.47
N ASN A 1093 35.98 17.98 -22.42
CA ASN A 1093 35.76 16.54 -22.46
C ASN A 1093 34.36 16.15 -21.97
N ILE A 1094 33.91 16.70 -20.83
CA ILE A 1094 32.55 16.50 -20.30
C ILE A 1094 31.48 16.74 -21.38
N LEU A 1095 31.59 17.85 -22.12
CA LEU A 1095 30.64 18.16 -23.20
C LEU A 1095 30.63 17.08 -24.29
N SER A 1096 31.80 16.59 -24.69
CA SER A 1096 31.91 15.54 -25.72
C SER A 1096 31.35 14.18 -25.27
N THR A 1097 31.46 13.86 -23.99
CA THR A 1097 30.92 12.61 -23.43
C THR A 1097 29.41 12.72 -23.18
N LEU A 1098 28.89 13.94 -22.95
CA LEU A 1098 27.46 14.26 -22.96
C LEU A 1098 26.85 14.10 -24.36
N ASP A 1099 27.50 14.62 -25.39
CA ASP A 1099 27.09 14.42 -26.78
C ASP A 1099 27.17 12.94 -27.22
N GLU A 1100 28.13 12.19 -26.66
CA GLU A 1100 28.25 10.75 -26.90
C GLU A 1100 27.17 9.94 -26.15
N LEU A 1101 26.78 10.35 -24.94
CA LEU A 1101 25.65 9.77 -24.20
C LEU A 1101 24.32 9.96 -24.96
N HIS A 1102 24.07 11.16 -25.48
CA HIS A 1102 22.90 11.45 -26.30
C HIS A 1102 22.88 10.66 -27.63
N ALA A 1103 24.04 10.22 -28.13
CA ALA A 1103 24.17 9.50 -29.40
C ALA A 1103 24.12 7.95 -29.27
N ARG A 1104 24.10 7.38 -28.06
CA ARG A 1104 23.99 5.92 -27.84
C ARG A 1104 22.55 5.46 -28.00
N VAL A 1105 22.35 4.27 -28.60
CA VAL A 1105 21.01 3.74 -28.90
C VAL A 1105 20.55 2.65 -27.93
N SER A 1106 21.40 1.65 -27.63
CA SER A 1106 21.08 0.60 -26.65
C SER A 1106 21.11 1.11 -25.20
N ASN A 1107 20.28 0.51 -24.33
CA ASN A 1107 20.25 0.86 -22.90
C ASN A 1107 21.61 0.58 -22.23
N SER A 1108 22.20 -0.57 -22.54
CA SER A 1108 23.56 -0.97 -22.17
C SER A 1108 24.61 0.08 -22.57
N GLY A 1109 24.52 0.62 -23.79
CA GLY A 1109 25.43 1.65 -24.31
C GLY A 1109 25.26 3.02 -23.65
N LYS A 1110 24.02 3.41 -23.33
CA LYS A 1110 23.73 4.67 -22.62
C LYS A 1110 24.23 4.61 -21.17
N ILE A 1111 23.95 3.52 -20.44
CA ILE A 1111 24.41 3.32 -19.05
C ILE A 1111 25.94 3.50 -18.94
N ASN A 1112 26.72 2.79 -19.77
CA ASN A 1112 28.17 2.88 -19.74
C ASN A 1112 28.70 4.29 -20.04
N THR A 1113 28.07 5.01 -20.98
CA THR A 1113 28.50 6.38 -21.34
C THR A 1113 28.10 7.40 -20.28
N ALA A 1114 27.00 7.15 -19.55
CA ALA A 1114 26.61 7.94 -18.38
C ALA A 1114 27.58 7.76 -17.20
N CYS A 1115 28.02 6.53 -16.90
CA CYS A 1115 29.07 6.28 -15.90
C CYS A 1115 30.32 7.12 -16.17
N GLN A 1116 30.79 7.13 -17.42
CA GLN A 1116 31.98 7.89 -17.83
C GLN A 1116 31.78 9.40 -17.63
N LEU A 1117 30.67 9.95 -18.15
CA LEU A 1117 30.33 11.37 -18.02
C LEU A 1117 30.21 11.81 -16.55
N HIS A 1118 29.54 11.00 -15.73
CA HIS A 1118 29.37 11.20 -14.30
C HIS A 1118 30.72 11.29 -13.59
N GLN A 1119 31.68 10.42 -13.91
CA GLN A 1119 33.04 10.50 -13.37
C GLN A 1119 33.77 11.76 -13.85
N GLU A 1120 33.73 12.08 -15.15
CA GLU A 1120 34.43 13.22 -15.74
C GLU A 1120 34.05 14.56 -15.12
N ILE A 1121 32.76 14.73 -14.77
CA ILE A 1121 32.25 15.93 -14.09
C ILE A 1121 32.93 16.17 -12.73
N GLN A 1122 33.12 15.15 -11.90
CA GLN A 1122 33.78 15.29 -10.58
C GLN A 1122 35.24 15.74 -10.71
N GLN A 1123 35.91 15.25 -11.75
CA GLN A 1123 37.34 15.45 -11.97
C GLN A 1123 37.64 16.90 -12.34
N TYR A 1124 36.72 17.55 -13.07
CA TYR A 1124 36.77 18.96 -13.38
C TYR A 1124 36.50 19.82 -12.14
N ILE A 1125 35.44 19.51 -11.37
CA ILE A 1125 35.07 20.24 -10.15
C ILE A 1125 36.22 20.23 -9.12
N GLN A 1126 36.84 19.07 -8.89
CA GLN A 1126 37.98 18.96 -7.95
C GLN A 1126 39.25 19.67 -8.41
N ARG A 1127 39.43 19.91 -9.72
CA ARG A 1127 40.59 20.63 -10.27
C ARG A 1127 40.39 22.14 -10.30
N ASN A 1128 39.14 22.59 -10.43
CA ASN A 1128 38.77 23.98 -10.60
C ASN A 1128 37.69 24.37 -9.58
N PRO A 1129 37.96 24.31 -8.25
CA PRO A 1129 36.93 24.45 -7.22
C PRO A 1129 36.15 25.78 -7.33
N ASP A 1130 36.82 26.86 -7.68
CA ASP A 1130 36.28 28.21 -7.79
C ASP A 1130 35.59 28.50 -9.15
N SER A 1131 35.42 27.50 -10.03
CA SER A 1131 34.78 27.68 -11.33
C SER A 1131 33.27 27.89 -11.19
N GLU A 1132 32.76 29.02 -11.71
CA GLU A 1132 31.32 29.35 -11.72
C GLU A 1132 30.44 28.26 -12.38
N LEU A 1133 31.02 27.50 -13.32
CA LEU A 1133 30.40 26.38 -14.02
C LEU A 1133 30.07 25.20 -13.09
N ASN A 1134 30.75 25.08 -11.94
CA ASN A 1134 30.58 23.96 -11.00
C ASN A 1134 29.14 23.85 -10.48
N SER A 1135 28.45 24.97 -10.27
CA SER A 1135 27.05 25.01 -9.85
C SER A 1135 26.15 24.18 -10.79
N ARG A 1136 26.21 24.48 -12.09
CA ARG A 1136 25.45 23.80 -13.14
C ARG A 1136 25.97 22.39 -13.42
N LEU A 1137 27.28 22.15 -13.27
CA LEU A 1137 27.86 20.80 -13.41
C LEU A 1137 27.48 19.85 -12.26
N ILE A 1138 27.41 20.34 -11.02
CA ILE A 1138 26.89 19.56 -9.88
C ILE A 1138 25.41 19.24 -10.11
N THR A 1139 24.66 20.19 -10.67
CA THR A 1139 23.28 19.93 -11.08
C THR A 1139 23.25 18.88 -12.20
N LEU A 1140 24.03 19.01 -13.28
CA LEU A 1140 24.22 17.98 -14.33
C LEU A 1140 24.66 16.62 -13.77
N LYS A 1141 25.38 16.56 -12.64
CA LYS A 1141 25.72 15.29 -12.00
C LYS A 1141 24.53 14.66 -11.24
N LYS A 1142 23.69 15.49 -10.61
CA LYS A 1142 22.39 15.08 -10.03
C LYS A 1142 21.32 14.85 -11.11
N GLN A 1143 21.45 15.50 -12.26
CA GLN A 1143 20.70 15.20 -13.48
C GLN A 1143 21.01 13.78 -13.87
N ILE A 1144 22.30 13.48 -14.03
CA ILE A 1144 22.92 12.15 -14.15
C ILE A 1144 22.78 11.37 -12.80
N ALA A 1145 21.69 11.66 -12.07
CA ALA A 1145 21.00 10.91 -11.03
C ALA A 1145 19.42 11.09 -11.04
N ALA A 1146 18.71 11.20 -12.20
CA ALA A 1146 17.21 11.37 -12.36
C ALA A 1146 16.45 10.73 -13.62
N LEU A 1147 16.65 9.44 -13.95
CA LEU A 1147 16.21 8.53 -15.08
C LEU A 1147 16.65 7.00 -14.96
N PHE A 1148 17.93 6.58 -14.79
CA PHE A 1148 18.42 5.19 -14.45
C PHE A 1148 18.65 4.83 -12.92
N PRO A 1149 17.67 4.79 -12.01
CA PRO A 1149 17.88 4.57 -10.56
C PRO A 1149 18.19 3.13 -10.18
N SER A 1150 17.93 2.20 -11.09
CA SER A 1150 18.26 0.79 -10.99
C SER A 1150 19.71 0.49 -11.42
N VAL A 1151 20.51 1.54 -11.62
CA VAL A 1151 21.98 1.46 -11.77
C VAL A 1151 22.61 2.57 -10.92
N GLU A 1152 23.38 2.19 -9.90
CA GLU A 1152 24.25 3.16 -9.22
C GLU A 1152 25.40 3.56 -10.14
N LEU A 1153 25.56 4.86 -10.38
CA LEU A 1153 26.73 5.39 -11.09
C LEU A 1153 27.85 5.69 -10.09
N PRO A 1154 29.11 5.29 -10.37
CA PRO A 1154 30.20 5.43 -9.40
C PRO A 1154 30.68 6.88 -9.21
N PHE A 1155 30.24 7.52 -8.11
CA PHE A 1155 31.09 8.44 -7.35
C PHE A 1155 32.25 7.63 -6.73
N SER A 1156 33.52 8.06 -6.65
CA SER A 1156 34.30 9.21 -7.19
C SER A 1156 35.78 8.94 -6.80
N PRO A 1157 36.82 9.68 -7.27
CA PRO A 1157 36.99 10.49 -8.49
C PRO A 1157 38.31 10.16 -9.27
N GLY A 1158 38.46 10.62 -10.53
CA GLY A 1158 39.80 10.84 -11.14
C GLY A 1158 40.12 10.29 -12.55
N ARG A 1159 40.05 11.17 -13.57
CA ARG A 1159 40.50 11.10 -15.01
C ARG A 1159 40.11 9.83 -15.83
N GLY A 1160 39.55 9.85 -17.05
CA GLY A 1160 39.05 10.89 -17.97
C GLY A 1160 39.49 10.70 -19.44
N GLN A 1161 38.66 11.09 -20.42
CA GLN A 1161 38.92 11.34 -21.88
C GLN A 1161 38.76 10.22 -22.95
N LYS A 1162 37.68 10.39 -23.77
CA LYS A 1162 37.58 10.37 -25.25
C LYS A 1162 38.20 9.27 -26.15
N ARG A 1163 37.39 8.76 -27.10
CA ARG A 1163 37.60 8.91 -28.59
C ARG A 1163 36.51 8.22 -29.45
N LYS A 1164 36.03 8.91 -30.50
CA LYS A 1164 35.37 8.30 -31.69
C LYS A 1164 36.40 7.92 -32.77
N MET A 1165 36.07 6.93 -33.59
CA MET A 1165 36.78 6.60 -34.84
C MET A 1165 36.11 7.24 -36.08
N PRO A 1166 36.86 7.47 -37.18
CA PRO A 1166 36.32 7.95 -38.47
C PRO A 1166 36.35 6.87 -39.59
N SER A 1167 35.45 7.00 -40.57
CA SER A 1167 35.54 6.55 -41.99
C SER A 1167 34.13 6.43 -42.59
N ALA A 1168 33.82 6.61 -43.88
CA ALA A 1168 34.48 7.23 -45.06
C ALA A 1168 33.36 7.31 -46.16
N ILE A 1169 33.52 7.60 -47.47
CA ILE A 1169 34.64 7.81 -48.41
C ILE A 1169 34.12 8.81 -49.50
N PHE A 1170 34.94 9.11 -50.53
CA PHE A 1170 34.63 9.74 -51.83
C PHE A 1170 34.49 11.28 -51.88
N ASP A 1171 35.21 12.01 -52.76
CA ASP A 1171 36.33 11.58 -53.62
C ASP A 1171 37.22 12.76 -54.09
N SER A 1172 38.33 12.42 -54.75
CA SER A 1172 39.17 13.23 -55.67
C SER A 1172 40.18 14.25 -55.10
N HIS A 1173 41.44 14.02 -55.53
CA HIS A 1173 42.56 14.95 -55.84
C HIS A 1173 42.75 16.29 -55.09
N GLY A 1174 43.99 16.55 -54.61
CA GLY A 1174 44.38 17.91 -54.16
C GLY A 1174 45.75 18.03 -53.46
N SER A 1175 46.83 17.87 -54.22
CA SER A 1175 48.25 17.99 -53.81
C SER A 1175 48.69 19.23 -53.00
N ARG A 1176 49.84 19.08 -52.29
CA ARG A 1176 50.81 20.12 -51.79
C ARG A 1176 50.50 20.80 -50.44
N GLU A 1177 51.46 20.76 -49.51
CA GLU A 1177 52.43 21.83 -49.08
C GLU A 1177 51.76 22.98 -48.30
N GLY A 1178 52.24 23.42 -47.12
CA GLY A 1178 53.40 22.99 -46.33
C GLY A 1178 53.51 23.78 -45.00
N ASN A 1179 54.60 23.55 -44.26
CA ASN A 1179 54.99 24.15 -42.96
C ASN A 1179 54.34 25.48 -42.53
N THR A 1180 53.78 25.53 -41.32
CA THR A 1180 54.49 26.07 -40.13
C THR A 1180 53.83 25.58 -38.84
#